data_AF-A0A1V4KPT1-F1
#
_entry.id   AF-A0A1V4KPT1-F1
#
_cell.length_a   1.000
_cell.length_b   1.000
_cell.length_c   1.000
_cell.angle_alpha   90.00
_cell.angle_beta   90.00
_cell.angle_gamma   90.00
#
_symmetry.space_group_name_H-M   'P 1'
#
loop_
_entity.id
_entity.type
_entity.pdbx_description
1 polymer ?
#
loop_
_entity_poly.entity_id
_entity_poly.type
_entity_poly.pdbx_seq_one_letter_code
_entity_poly.pdbx_strand_id
1 'polypeptide(L)'
;MTGLLQEDDDSRSDYGSRDKPGTALGRAVPDGNVLFPDIFHTDHLLFYERFKAYQDYILADCKASEVKEFTTEYLEKVLEPSGWQAVWRTNVFEVLVEVVDVEYSALKAIVQLSEPFLCESQVSTFTLECVQELLELKQSQVPLQELWVVYDDSGEFDQTALAVEHVRFFYQCIWRTWDEEEEDDFDYFVRCVEPRLRLHYDILERRVPSGLVADYQNLLSQCEEVYRKFLNVRNSIPSSDVDSEAENVSMVEGLKLYDELEHLKQKLKIIENPLLRYVFGYQKYSGLQAKGVRPTGTKITHIVSSTMTASLLQSLMRDKLCPESCGEELEIQFHNDPLAAVNACYEGDTVIICPGHYVVDGVFYIADSVELEGYGLLDDIVIEKQGKGDNFVDCTGANIRISGLKLVQHDAVEGILNVHHGKTTLENCVLQCETTGVTVRTSAELLMKNSDLYGAKGAGVEIYPGSMCTLLDNGIHHCKEGILIKNFLDEHYDIPKITMVNNMIHNNEGYGVVLVRSTVPSDVKDAPAETTKGSSRSGTEGLDLWEQTEVSEQTEGNYEIASEIGAASAKKSQMHKKRLSELGITEAAAGFVLLWTPHVRTKLCVWIHINVTATAQHAQNQRHVPQSDFKETLESQESLMLRLVLV
;
A
#
# COMPACT_ATOMS: atom_id res chain seq x y z
N MET A 1 40.55 -48.80 36.11
CA MET A 1 40.25 -50.24 36.32
C MET A 1 38.81 -50.30 36.80
N THR A 2 37.90 -51.05 36.20
CA THR A 2 38.00 -52.12 35.18
C THR A 2 37.08 -51.81 34.00
N GLY A 3 37.42 -52.29 32.80
CA GLY A 3 36.61 -52.09 31.60
C GLY A 3 35.97 -53.37 31.08
N LEU A 4 35.01 -53.15 30.18
CA LEU A 4 34.67 -53.99 29.02
C LEU A 4 34.19 -55.42 29.26
N LEU A 5 32.95 -55.69 28.87
CA LEU A 5 32.66 -56.53 27.70
C LEU A 5 31.47 -55.94 26.92
N GLN A 6 31.46 -56.18 25.62
CA GLN A 6 30.53 -55.65 24.62
C GLN A 6 29.92 -56.84 23.89
N GLU A 7 28.61 -56.86 23.70
CA GLU A 7 27.93 -57.69 22.69
C GLU A 7 26.94 -56.79 21.95
N ASP A 8 27.13 -56.70 20.64
CA ASP A 8 26.28 -55.96 19.72
C ASP A 8 25.13 -56.86 19.25
N ASP A 9 23.91 -56.33 19.12
CA ASP A 9 22.88 -56.93 18.26
C ASP A 9 22.08 -55.82 17.55
N ASP A 10 22.18 -55.79 16.23
CA ASP A 10 21.62 -54.75 15.36
C ASP A 10 20.15 -55.02 15.02
N SER A 11 19.23 -54.12 15.38
CA SER A 11 17.98 -53.94 14.62
C SER A 11 17.17 -52.68 14.96
N ARG A 12 17.23 -51.68 14.05
CA ARG A 12 16.17 -50.70 13.70
C ARG A 12 15.67 -49.76 14.83
N SER A 13 15.54 -48.45 14.61
CA SER A 13 15.78 -47.62 13.42
C SER A 13 16.01 -46.19 13.88
N ASP A 14 17.14 -45.60 13.50
CA ASP A 14 17.45 -44.22 13.83
C ASP A 14 16.70 -43.25 12.88
N TYR A 15 15.78 -42.48 13.45
CA TYR A 15 15.17 -41.31 12.83
C TYR A 15 14.92 -40.23 13.89
N GLY A 16 15.99 -39.85 14.58
CA GLY A 16 16.06 -38.54 15.23
C GLY A 16 16.28 -37.42 14.22
N SER A 17 15.22 -36.94 13.54
CA SER A 17 15.24 -35.63 12.87
C SER A 17 14.03 -34.81 13.28
N ARG A 18 14.30 -33.64 13.88
CA ARG A 18 13.30 -32.62 14.20
C ARG A 18 12.90 -31.90 12.91
N ASP A 19 11.80 -32.33 12.29
CA ASP A 19 11.15 -31.59 11.22
C ASP A 19 9.63 -31.51 11.47
N LYS A 20 9.25 -30.67 12.44
CA LYS A 20 7.91 -30.05 12.48
C LYS A 20 8.08 -28.57 12.14
N PRO A 21 7.56 -28.08 11.00
CA PRO A 21 7.42 -26.65 10.76
C PRO A 21 6.20 -26.13 11.56
N GLY A 22 6.35 -26.09 12.88
CA GLY A 22 5.40 -25.45 13.80
C GLY A 22 6.01 -24.14 14.27
N THR A 23 5.23 -23.06 14.18
CA THR A 23 5.64 -21.71 14.59
C THR A 23 5.77 -21.65 16.11
N ALA A 24 6.93 -22.07 16.64
CA ALA A 24 7.25 -21.90 18.05
C ALA A 24 7.30 -20.40 18.37
N LEU A 25 6.31 -19.92 19.13
CA LEU A 25 6.25 -18.51 19.52
C LEU A 25 7.44 -18.17 20.42
N GLY A 26 7.94 -16.95 20.29
CA GLY A 26 9.06 -16.47 21.11
C GLY A 26 8.66 -16.29 22.57
N ARG A 27 9.66 -16.17 23.43
CA ARG A 27 9.51 -15.82 24.85
C ARG A 27 9.74 -14.31 25.03
N ALA A 28 8.78 -13.61 25.62
CA ALA A 28 8.87 -12.21 25.99
C ALA A 28 8.91 -12.05 27.51
N VAL A 29 9.84 -11.22 28.02
CA VAL A 29 9.95 -10.90 29.45
C VAL A 29 9.09 -9.66 29.73
N PRO A 30 8.16 -9.68 30.70
CA PRO A 30 7.42 -8.48 31.10
C PRO A 30 8.34 -7.41 31.71
N ASP A 31 8.24 -6.17 31.23
CA ASP A 31 8.89 -5.00 31.84
C ASP A 31 8.11 -4.56 33.08
N GLY A 32 8.66 -4.80 34.28
CA GLY A 32 8.02 -4.46 35.56
C GLY A 32 8.97 -4.48 36.76
N ASN A 33 8.53 -3.95 37.91
CA ASN A 33 9.25 -4.12 39.18
C ASN A 33 8.94 -5.47 39.83
N VAL A 34 7.83 -6.11 39.44
CA VAL A 34 7.43 -7.45 39.88
C VAL A 34 7.88 -8.47 38.85
N LEU A 35 8.52 -9.55 39.31
CA LEU A 35 8.92 -10.66 38.45
C LEU A 35 7.71 -11.53 38.08
N PHE A 36 6.94 -11.08 37.09
CA PHE A 36 5.94 -11.92 36.43
C PHE A 36 6.61 -13.06 35.66
N PRO A 37 5.90 -14.20 35.45
CA PRO A 37 6.31 -15.20 34.48
C PRO A 37 6.46 -14.59 33.09
N ASP A 38 7.32 -15.18 32.26
CA ASP A 38 7.42 -14.81 30.86
C ASP A 38 6.09 -15.05 30.13
N ILE A 39 5.86 -14.28 29.07
CA ILE A 39 4.66 -14.40 28.23
C ILE A 39 5.06 -14.73 26.79
N PHE A 40 4.12 -15.22 25.99
CA PHE A 40 4.37 -15.44 24.57
C PHE A 40 4.61 -14.11 23.82
N HIS A 41 5.62 -14.12 22.94
CA HIS A 41 5.99 -12.99 22.08
C HIS A 41 5.09 -12.95 20.84
N THR A 42 3.98 -12.21 20.92
CA THR A 42 2.90 -12.22 19.92
C THR A 42 2.77 -10.92 19.10
N ASP A 43 3.57 -9.90 19.43
CA ASP A 43 3.58 -8.56 18.84
C ASP A 43 4.37 -8.46 17.51
N HIS A 44 4.98 -9.55 17.04
CA HIS A 44 5.76 -9.59 15.79
C HIS A 44 5.15 -10.49 14.69
N LEU A 45 3.89 -10.92 14.84
CA LEU A 45 3.18 -11.65 13.78
C LEU A 45 3.15 -10.84 12.47
N LEU A 46 3.47 -11.49 11.35
CA LEU A 46 3.56 -10.88 10.04
C LEU A 46 2.19 -10.72 9.39
N PHE A 47 2.07 -9.80 8.42
CA PHE A 47 0.84 -9.56 7.66
C PHE A 47 0.23 -10.86 7.12
N TYR A 48 1.05 -11.72 6.49
CA TYR A 48 0.57 -12.96 5.87
C TYR A 48 0.04 -13.98 6.91
N GLU A 49 0.63 -14.01 8.12
CA GLU A 49 0.19 -14.92 9.18
C GLU A 49 -1.20 -14.53 9.68
N ARG A 50 -1.41 -13.23 9.99
CA ARG A 50 -2.74 -12.73 10.37
C ARG A 50 -3.76 -12.80 9.24
N PHE A 51 -3.35 -12.45 8.01
CA PHE A 51 -4.21 -12.51 6.83
C PHE A 51 -4.74 -13.93 6.63
N LYS A 52 -3.85 -14.92 6.67
CA LYS A 52 -4.22 -16.33 6.56
C LYS A 52 -5.03 -16.82 7.76
N ALA A 53 -4.70 -16.41 8.98
CA ALA A 53 -5.49 -16.75 10.18
C ALA A 53 -6.95 -16.31 10.03
N TYR A 54 -7.19 -15.05 9.68
CA TYR A 54 -8.53 -14.52 9.52
C TYR A 54 -9.25 -15.11 8.28
N GLN A 55 -8.58 -15.22 7.14
CA GLN A 55 -9.19 -15.74 5.90
C GLN A 55 -9.49 -17.25 5.95
N ASP A 56 -8.52 -18.09 6.31
CA ASP A 56 -8.63 -19.54 6.12
C ASP A 56 -9.24 -20.27 7.34
N TYR A 57 -9.20 -19.66 8.54
CA TYR A 57 -9.45 -20.39 9.80
C TYR A 57 -10.44 -19.73 10.75
N ILE A 58 -10.49 -18.39 10.84
CA ILE A 58 -11.33 -17.68 11.83
C ILE A 58 -12.64 -17.19 11.21
N LEU A 59 -12.60 -16.52 10.06
CA LEU A 59 -13.77 -15.83 9.49
C LEU A 59 -14.28 -16.44 8.19
N ALA A 60 -13.41 -16.99 7.33
CA ALA A 60 -13.80 -17.51 6.01
C ALA A 60 -14.63 -16.47 5.22
N ASP A 61 -15.76 -16.88 4.66
CA ASP A 61 -16.72 -16.08 3.91
C ASP A 61 -17.87 -15.50 4.78
N CYS A 62 -17.66 -15.37 6.10
CA CYS A 62 -18.71 -14.91 7.03
C CYS A 62 -19.21 -13.49 6.76
N LYS A 63 -20.46 -13.25 7.15
CA LYS A 63 -21.09 -11.93 7.22
C LYS A 63 -20.73 -11.20 8.51
N ALA A 64 -21.04 -9.91 8.58
CA ALA A 64 -20.73 -9.08 9.76
C ALA A 64 -21.47 -9.56 11.02
N SER A 65 -22.73 -10.00 10.88
CA SER A 65 -23.52 -10.59 11.97
C SER A 65 -22.98 -11.95 12.46
N GLU A 66 -22.30 -12.71 11.59
CA GLU A 66 -21.81 -14.07 11.85
C GLU A 66 -20.42 -14.11 12.48
N VAL A 67 -19.65 -13.01 12.45
CA VAL A 67 -18.27 -12.89 12.97
C VAL A 67 -18.11 -13.49 14.37
N LYS A 68 -19.10 -13.29 15.24
CA LYS A 68 -19.06 -13.76 16.63
C LYS A 68 -19.26 -15.28 16.75
N GLU A 69 -20.10 -15.86 15.90
CA GLU A 69 -20.34 -17.31 15.82
C GLU A 69 -19.11 -18.01 15.24
N PHE A 70 -18.56 -17.50 14.15
CA PHE A 70 -17.33 -18.01 13.52
C PHE A 70 -16.11 -17.92 14.45
N THR A 71 -15.96 -16.81 15.18
CA THR A 71 -14.90 -16.67 16.21
C THR A 71 -15.08 -17.67 17.35
N THR A 72 -16.33 -17.93 17.79
CA THR A 72 -16.65 -18.93 18.81
C THR A 72 -16.26 -20.33 18.33
N GLU A 73 -16.71 -20.70 17.13
CA GLU A 73 -16.39 -21.97 16.46
C GLU A 73 -14.89 -22.19 16.25
N TYR A 74 -14.11 -21.14 16.00
CA TYR A 74 -12.66 -21.23 15.91
C TYR A 74 -12.04 -21.53 17.27
N LEU A 75 -12.41 -20.76 18.31
CA LEU A 75 -11.85 -20.91 19.66
C LEU A 75 -12.14 -22.29 20.25
N GLU A 76 -13.35 -22.83 20.08
CA GLU A 76 -13.71 -24.19 20.52
C GLU A 76 -12.83 -25.31 19.92
N LYS A 77 -12.10 -25.03 18.83
CA LYS A 77 -11.23 -25.99 18.13
C LYS A 77 -9.74 -25.85 18.48
N VAL A 78 -9.30 -24.71 19.02
CA VAL A 78 -7.86 -24.38 19.18
C VAL A 78 -7.44 -23.83 20.54
N LEU A 79 -8.39 -23.36 21.35
CA LEU A 79 -8.14 -22.77 22.66
C LEU A 79 -8.32 -23.86 23.72
N GLU A 80 -7.32 -24.06 24.59
CA GLU A 80 -7.50 -24.97 25.72
C GLU A 80 -8.52 -24.39 26.70
N PRO A 81 -9.50 -25.18 27.18
CA PRO A 81 -10.60 -24.65 28.00
C PRO A 81 -10.18 -24.24 29.41
N SER A 82 -9.08 -24.79 29.93
CA SER A 82 -8.63 -24.57 31.32
C SER A 82 -7.17 -24.97 31.51
N GLY A 83 -6.58 -24.62 32.65
CA GLY A 83 -5.27 -25.12 33.10
C GLY A 83 -4.06 -24.31 32.63
N TRP A 84 -4.28 -23.23 31.87
CA TRP A 84 -3.24 -22.27 31.49
C TRP A 84 -3.26 -21.04 32.39
N GLN A 85 -2.08 -20.43 32.58
CA GLN A 85 -1.94 -19.17 33.30
C GLN A 85 -1.85 -17.99 32.33
N ALA A 86 -2.28 -16.81 32.78
CA ALA A 86 -2.18 -15.57 32.03
C ALA A 86 -1.95 -14.37 32.94
N VAL A 87 -1.25 -13.36 32.41
CA VAL A 87 -1.24 -12.03 33.00
C VAL A 87 -2.50 -11.30 32.53
N TRP A 88 -3.42 -11.05 33.46
CA TRP A 88 -4.55 -10.16 33.24
C TRP A 88 -4.07 -8.71 33.36
N ARG A 89 -4.05 -7.99 32.23
CA ARG A 89 -3.54 -6.62 32.13
C ARG A 89 -4.66 -5.65 31.79
N THR A 90 -4.71 -4.56 32.55
CA THR A 90 -5.61 -3.41 32.36
C THR A 90 -4.78 -2.12 32.25
N ASN A 91 -5.44 -0.98 32.09
CA ASN A 91 -4.79 0.33 32.16
C ASN A 91 -4.39 0.78 33.58
N VAL A 92 -4.67 -0.03 34.62
CA VAL A 92 -4.42 0.32 36.04
C VAL A 92 -3.53 -0.70 36.76
N PHE A 93 -3.64 -1.98 36.40
CA PHE A 93 -2.92 -3.08 37.05
C PHE A 93 -2.64 -4.25 36.09
N GLU A 94 -1.70 -5.10 36.50
CA GLU A 94 -1.41 -6.42 35.95
C GLU A 94 -1.47 -7.45 37.08
N VAL A 95 -2.17 -8.57 36.88
CA VAL A 95 -2.36 -9.65 37.88
C VAL A 95 -2.17 -11.01 37.24
N LEU A 96 -1.47 -11.93 37.91
CA LEU A 96 -1.35 -13.32 37.46
C LEU A 96 -2.61 -14.11 37.82
N VAL A 97 -3.25 -14.68 36.81
CA VAL A 97 -4.47 -15.50 36.94
C VAL A 97 -4.29 -16.87 36.28
N GLU A 98 -5.04 -17.85 36.77
CA GLU A 98 -5.19 -19.18 36.16
C GLU A 98 -6.58 -19.28 35.55
N VAL A 99 -6.69 -19.81 34.34
CA VAL A 99 -7.97 -19.99 33.64
C VAL A 99 -8.57 -21.34 33.97
N VAL A 100 -9.79 -21.33 34.50
CA VAL A 100 -10.50 -22.55 34.95
C VAL A 100 -11.59 -23.01 33.98
N ASP A 101 -12.10 -22.11 33.13
CA ASP A 101 -13.08 -22.39 32.07
C ASP A 101 -13.12 -21.22 31.06
N VAL A 102 -13.73 -21.40 29.89
CA VAL A 102 -13.91 -20.34 28.87
C VAL A 102 -15.36 -20.27 28.36
N GLU A 103 -16.00 -19.11 28.52
CA GLU A 103 -17.30 -18.80 27.91
C GLU A 103 -17.07 -18.22 26.50
N TYR A 104 -16.91 -19.11 25.52
CA TYR A 104 -16.58 -18.77 24.13
C TYR A 104 -17.57 -17.75 23.52
N SER A 105 -18.88 -17.95 23.72
CA SER A 105 -19.94 -17.07 23.20
C SER A 105 -19.97 -15.68 23.85
N ALA A 106 -19.28 -15.48 24.98
CA ALA A 106 -19.04 -14.17 25.59
C ALA A 106 -17.65 -13.60 25.28
N LEU A 107 -16.76 -14.42 24.70
CA LEU A 107 -15.32 -14.17 24.56
C LEU A 107 -14.64 -13.83 25.90
N LYS A 108 -14.99 -14.58 26.95
CA LYS A 108 -14.45 -14.40 28.32
C LYS A 108 -13.89 -15.71 28.87
N ALA A 109 -12.80 -15.62 29.61
CA ALA A 109 -12.33 -16.68 30.49
C ALA A 109 -12.96 -16.53 31.89
N ILE A 110 -13.23 -17.66 32.54
CA ILE A 110 -13.46 -17.72 33.99
C ILE A 110 -12.09 -17.95 34.64
N VAL A 111 -11.71 -17.08 35.58
CA VAL A 111 -10.35 -17.05 36.12
C VAL A 111 -10.32 -17.12 37.64
N GLN A 112 -9.25 -17.70 38.19
CA GLN A 112 -8.91 -17.64 39.61
C GLN A 112 -7.54 -16.97 39.81
N LEU A 113 -7.30 -16.41 41.00
CA LEU A 113 -5.99 -15.86 41.34
C LEU A 113 -4.98 -17.00 41.49
N SER A 114 -3.82 -16.86 40.83
CA SER A 114 -2.75 -17.84 40.96
C SER A 114 -2.09 -17.79 42.35
N GLU A 115 -1.59 -18.93 42.82
CA GLU A 115 -0.67 -19.01 43.96
C GLU A 115 0.77 -19.23 43.45
N PRO A 116 1.74 -18.35 43.78
CA PRO A 116 1.62 -17.14 44.60
C PRO A 116 0.91 -15.99 43.86
N PHE A 117 0.21 -15.15 44.62
CA PHE A 117 -0.40 -13.93 44.08
C PHE A 117 0.68 -12.94 43.61
N LEU A 118 0.66 -12.61 42.32
CA LEU A 118 1.48 -11.57 41.71
C LEU A 118 0.58 -10.47 41.15
N CYS A 119 0.86 -9.23 41.55
CA CYS A 119 0.14 -8.03 41.14
C CYS A 119 1.12 -6.86 41.05
N GLU A 120 1.10 -6.12 39.95
CA GLU A 120 1.74 -4.81 39.81
C GLU A 120 0.68 -3.78 39.45
N SER A 121 0.72 -2.60 40.07
CA SER A 121 -0.20 -1.51 39.76
C SER A 121 0.53 -0.18 39.81
N GLN A 122 0.13 0.72 38.91
CA GLN A 122 0.62 2.11 38.89
C GLN A 122 0.12 2.90 40.11
N VAL A 123 -0.88 2.38 40.83
CA VAL A 123 -1.43 2.97 42.05
C VAL A 123 -1.18 2.00 43.21
N SER A 124 -0.46 2.44 44.24
CA SER A 124 0.04 1.58 45.34
C SER A 124 -1.04 1.09 46.33
N THR A 125 -2.29 0.93 45.89
CA THR A 125 -3.47 0.64 46.71
C THR A 125 -4.25 -0.60 46.28
N PHE A 126 -3.90 -1.25 45.17
CA PHE A 126 -4.52 -2.53 44.80
C PHE A 126 -3.97 -3.67 45.67
N THR A 127 -4.72 -4.04 46.70
CA THR A 127 -4.42 -5.21 47.55
C THR A 127 -5.07 -6.48 46.99
N LEU A 128 -4.70 -7.64 47.55
CA LEU A 128 -5.30 -8.94 47.21
C LEU A 128 -6.83 -8.89 47.35
N GLU A 129 -7.31 -8.32 48.45
CA GLU A 129 -8.73 -8.16 48.77
C GLU A 129 -9.45 -7.31 47.71
N CYS A 130 -8.85 -6.21 47.25
CA CYS A 130 -9.43 -5.38 46.19
C CYS A 130 -9.56 -6.13 44.84
N VAL A 131 -8.61 -7.01 44.51
CA VAL A 131 -8.69 -7.82 43.29
C VAL A 131 -9.73 -8.93 43.44
N GLN A 132 -9.86 -9.53 44.63
CA GLN A 132 -10.90 -10.51 44.93
C GLN A 132 -12.30 -9.89 44.83
N GLU A 133 -12.54 -8.73 45.46
CA GLU A 133 -13.80 -7.98 45.34
C GLU A 133 -14.13 -7.63 43.88
N LEU A 134 -13.11 -7.24 43.08
CA LEU A 134 -13.29 -6.96 41.65
C LEU A 134 -13.66 -8.21 40.84
N LEU A 135 -13.05 -9.36 41.13
CA LEU A 135 -13.39 -10.63 40.49
C LEU A 135 -14.80 -11.08 40.90
N GLU A 136 -15.19 -10.97 42.17
CA GLU A 136 -16.56 -11.27 42.61
C GLU A 136 -17.60 -10.40 41.88
N LEU A 137 -17.35 -9.09 41.75
CA LEU A 137 -18.20 -8.18 40.97
C LEU A 137 -18.27 -8.53 39.48
N LYS A 138 -17.17 -9.03 38.90
CA LYS A 138 -17.11 -9.56 37.52
C LYS A 138 -17.59 -11.01 37.38
N GLN A 139 -18.07 -11.65 38.45
CA GLN A 139 -18.44 -13.08 38.49
C GLN A 139 -17.30 -14.01 38.03
N SER A 140 -16.06 -13.63 38.35
CA SER A 140 -14.80 -14.24 37.90
C SER A 140 -14.58 -14.26 36.38
N GLN A 141 -15.39 -13.53 35.59
CA GLN A 141 -15.27 -13.46 34.14
C GLN A 141 -14.37 -12.31 33.68
N VAL A 142 -13.35 -12.61 32.90
CA VAL A 142 -12.41 -11.64 32.30
C VAL A 142 -12.42 -11.76 30.77
N PRO A 143 -12.50 -10.66 30.00
CA PRO A 143 -12.46 -10.71 28.54
C PRO A 143 -11.13 -11.30 28.04
N LEU A 144 -11.18 -12.16 27.02
CA LEU A 144 -9.98 -12.78 26.44
C LEU A 144 -8.98 -11.72 25.91
N GLN A 145 -9.48 -10.56 25.48
CA GLN A 145 -8.65 -9.45 25.00
C GLN A 145 -7.76 -8.83 26.10
N GLU A 146 -8.07 -9.06 27.39
CA GLU A 146 -7.31 -8.57 28.56
C GLU A 146 -6.27 -9.58 29.08
N LEU A 147 -6.11 -10.75 28.43
CA LEU A 147 -5.24 -11.84 28.91
C LEU A 147 -3.99 -12.06 28.04
N TRP A 148 -2.82 -12.08 28.65
CA TRP A 148 -1.55 -12.48 28.02
C TRP A 148 -1.10 -13.84 28.55
N VAL A 149 -1.18 -14.87 27.72
CA VAL A 149 -0.85 -16.25 28.10
C VAL A 149 0.62 -16.35 28.53
N VAL A 150 0.84 -16.99 29.68
CA VAL A 150 2.17 -17.29 30.22
C VAL A 150 2.89 -18.27 29.31
N TYR A 151 4.17 -18.01 29.06
CA TYR A 151 5.03 -18.86 28.24
C TYR A 151 5.27 -20.21 28.92
N ASP A 152 5.17 -21.28 28.13
CA ASP A 152 5.47 -22.65 28.58
C ASP A 152 6.46 -23.33 27.62
N ASP A 153 7.58 -23.81 28.18
CA ASP A 153 8.63 -24.53 27.45
C ASP A 153 8.13 -25.86 26.82
N SER A 154 6.96 -26.37 27.24
CA SER A 154 6.37 -27.59 26.66
C SER A 154 5.79 -27.38 25.25
N GLY A 155 5.37 -26.15 24.92
CA GLY A 155 4.64 -25.80 23.70
C GLY A 155 3.17 -26.23 23.67
N GLU A 156 2.60 -26.72 24.79
CA GLU A 156 1.19 -27.13 24.89
C GLU A 156 0.24 -25.94 24.64
N PHE A 157 0.57 -24.76 25.16
CA PHE A 157 -0.29 -23.57 25.07
C PHE A 157 0.03 -22.63 23.89
N ASP A 158 0.93 -23.00 22.96
CA ASP A 158 1.29 -22.17 21.79
C ASP A 158 0.06 -21.74 20.96
N GLN A 159 -0.86 -22.67 20.70
CA GLN A 159 -2.10 -22.38 19.95
C GLN A 159 -3.08 -21.54 20.76
N THR A 160 -3.16 -21.76 22.09
CA THR A 160 -3.97 -20.96 23.00
C THR A 160 -3.51 -19.50 23.01
N ALA A 161 -2.19 -19.28 23.11
CA ALA A 161 -1.58 -17.95 23.05
C ALA A 161 -1.83 -17.25 21.71
N LEU A 162 -1.67 -17.97 20.59
CA LEU A 162 -1.90 -17.45 19.24
C LEU A 162 -3.39 -17.09 19.01
N ALA A 163 -4.31 -17.93 19.48
CA ALA A 163 -5.75 -17.69 19.37
C ALA A 163 -6.21 -16.46 20.17
N VAL A 164 -5.74 -16.33 21.42
CA VAL A 164 -6.01 -15.15 22.27
C VAL A 164 -5.44 -13.88 21.62
N GLU A 165 -4.23 -13.94 21.04
CA GLU A 165 -3.67 -12.81 20.28
C GLU A 165 -4.52 -12.44 19.07
N HIS A 166 -4.98 -13.41 18.27
CA HIS A 166 -5.81 -13.13 17.10
C HIS A 166 -7.14 -12.47 17.48
N VAL A 167 -7.78 -12.90 18.57
CA VAL A 167 -9.00 -12.27 19.10
C VAL A 167 -8.70 -10.87 19.63
N ARG A 168 -7.65 -10.70 20.45
CA ARG A 168 -7.23 -9.38 20.97
C ARG A 168 -7.02 -8.38 19.83
N PHE A 169 -6.16 -8.71 18.87
CA PHE A 169 -5.84 -7.84 17.75
C PHE A 169 -7.07 -7.52 16.90
N PHE A 170 -7.92 -8.51 16.62
CA PHE A 170 -9.12 -8.30 15.81
C PHE A 170 -10.03 -7.24 16.45
N TYR A 171 -10.35 -7.39 17.73
CA TYR A 171 -11.23 -6.45 18.44
C TYR A 171 -10.59 -5.09 18.77
N GLN A 172 -9.26 -4.99 18.80
CA GLN A 172 -8.54 -3.73 19.05
C GLN A 172 -8.19 -2.94 17.79
N CYS A 173 -7.91 -3.61 16.67
CA CYS A 173 -7.38 -2.97 15.45
C CYS A 173 -8.31 -3.05 14.23
N ILE A 174 -9.20 -4.05 14.15
CA ILE A 174 -9.98 -4.34 12.94
C ILE A 174 -11.48 -4.07 13.15
N TRP A 175 -12.09 -4.66 14.16
CA TRP A 175 -13.53 -4.55 14.45
C TRP A 175 -13.92 -3.12 14.81
N ARG A 176 -15.08 -2.67 14.33
CA ARG A 176 -15.71 -1.41 14.73
C ARG A 176 -17.09 -1.67 15.31
N THR A 177 -17.50 -0.86 16.28
CA THR A 177 -18.78 -1.03 17.00
C THR A 177 -20.03 -0.83 16.11
N TRP A 178 -19.86 -0.28 14.92
CA TRP A 178 -20.89 -0.11 13.88
C TRP A 178 -20.81 -1.16 12.76
N ASP A 179 -19.84 -2.08 12.78
CA ASP A 179 -19.75 -3.14 11.76
C ASP A 179 -20.92 -4.12 11.86
N GLU A 180 -21.43 -4.36 13.07
CA GLU A 180 -22.61 -5.20 13.36
C GLU A 180 -23.91 -4.66 12.71
N GLU A 181 -23.92 -3.40 12.27
CA GLU A 181 -25.03 -2.77 11.56
C GLU A 181 -24.84 -2.68 10.03
N GLU A 182 -23.72 -3.15 9.48
CA GLU A 182 -23.52 -3.18 8.02
C GLU A 182 -24.36 -4.28 7.35
N GLU A 183 -24.77 -4.04 6.11
CA GLU A 183 -25.60 -4.98 5.34
C GLU A 183 -24.87 -6.31 5.04
N ASP A 184 -25.47 -7.41 5.49
CA ASP A 184 -25.04 -8.82 5.35
C ASP A 184 -24.99 -9.35 3.90
N ASP A 185 -25.04 -8.50 2.88
CA ASP A 185 -25.04 -8.88 1.46
C ASP A 185 -23.62 -9.18 0.91
N PHE A 186 -22.58 -8.98 1.73
CA PHE A 186 -21.17 -9.05 1.30
C PHE A 186 -20.29 -9.78 2.32
N ASP A 187 -19.23 -10.43 1.80
CA ASP A 187 -18.12 -11.01 2.56
C ASP A 187 -17.46 -9.93 3.46
N TYR A 188 -17.50 -10.14 4.78
CA TYR A 188 -16.95 -9.19 5.75
C TYR A 188 -15.41 -9.16 5.73
N PHE A 189 -14.76 -10.29 5.43
CA PHE A 189 -13.31 -10.36 5.35
C PHE A 189 -12.78 -9.46 4.22
N VAL A 190 -13.32 -9.62 3.01
CA VAL A 190 -12.92 -8.86 1.82
C VAL A 190 -13.31 -7.37 1.95
N ARG A 191 -14.50 -7.07 2.49
CA ARG A 191 -15.01 -5.70 2.60
C ARG A 191 -14.35 -4.87 3.70
N CYS A 192 -14.04 -5.48 4.85
CA CYS A 192 -13.60 -4.77 6.06
C CYS A 192 -12.25 -5.24 6.59
N VAL A 193 -12.01 -6.55 6.70
CA VAL A 193 -10.82 -7.10 7.38
C VAL A 193 -9.55 -6.89 6.56
N GLU A 194 -9.52 -7.31 5.29
CA GLU A 194 -8.33 -7.16 4.44
C GLU A 194 -7.88 -5.70 4.31
N PRO A 195 -8.74 -4.71 4.00
CA PRO A 195 -8.33 -3.31 3.90
C PRO A 195 -7.76 -2.75 5.20
N ARG A 196 -8.41 -3.02 6.34
CA ARG A 196 -7.96 -2.54 7.67
C ARG A 196 -6.68 -3.22 8.12
N LEU A 197 -6.56 -4.54 7.90
CA LEU A 197 -5.35 -5.30 8.20
C LEU A 197 -4.18 -4.79 7.35
N ARG A 198 -4.38 -4.60 6.04
CA ARG A 198 -3.34 -4.04 5.18
C ARG A 198 -2.98 -2.62 5.61
N LEU A 199 -3.95 -1.74 5.89
CA LEU A 199 -3.67 -0.40 6.42
C LEU A 199 -2.83 -0.46 7.71
N HIS A 200 -3.12 -1.37 8.64
CA HIS A 200 -2.34 -1.52 9.87
C HIS A 200 -0.86 -1.83 9.60
N TYR A 201 -0.56 -2.83 8.75
CA TYR A 201 0.83 -3.15 8.40
C TYR A 201 1.47 -2.07 7.52
N ASP A 202 0.71 -1.44 6.63
CA ASP A 202 1.17 -0.28 5.86
C ASP A 202 1.59 0.88 6.79
N ILE A 203 0.93 1.07 7.94
CA ILE A 203 1.31 2.07 8.95
C ILE A 203 2.55 1.62 9.73
N LEU A 204 2.60 0.37 10.21
CA LEU A 204 3.76 -0.18 10.93
C LEU A 204 5.05 -0.09 10.11
N GLU A 205 4.96 -0.45 8.83
CA GLU A 205 6.08 -0.45 7.87
C GLU A 205 6.39 0.96 7.32
N ARG A 206 5.68 2.01 7.77
CA ARG A 206 5.82 3.40 7.30
C ARG A 206 5.66 3.53 5.78
N ARG A 207 4.57 2.97 5.25
CA ARG A 207 4.09 3.11 3.86
C ARG A 207 2.85 4.02 3.76
N VAL A 208 2.59 4.81 4.81
CA VAL A 208 1.52 5.81 4.91
C VAL A 208 2.09 7.05 5.60
N PRO A 209 1.94 8.27 5.06
CA PRO A 209 2.46 9.49 5.68
C PRO A 209 1.80 9.79 7.03
N SER A 210 2.58 10.40 7.91
CA SER A 210 2.19 10.73 9.27
C SER A 210 0.87 11.52 9.37
N GLY A 211 0.68 12.51 8.48
CA GLY A 211 -0.55 13.30 8.42
C GLY A 211 -1.79 12.49 8.03
N LEU A 212 -1.64 11.39 7.28
CA LEU A 212 -2.76 10.55 6.84
C LEU A 212 -3.15 9.51 7.88
N VAL A 213 -2.17 9.07 8.69
CA VAL A 213 -2.43 8.32 9.92
C VAL A 213 -3.18 9.18 10.94
N ALA A 214 -2.77 10.43 11.13
CA ALA A 214 -3.48 11.37 12.01
C ALA A 214 -4.91 11.66 11.51
N ASP A 215 -5.11 11.91 10.21
CA ASP A 215 -6.44 12.08 9.62
C ASP A 215 -7.32 10.82 9.81
N TYR A 216 -6.76 9.61 9.64
CA TYR A 216 -7.47 8.35 9.87
C TYR A 216 -7.91 8.20 11.33
N GLN A 217 -7.02 8.44 12.29
CA GLN A 217 -7.33 8.39 13.72
C GLN A 217 -8.40 9.42 14.11
N ASN A 218 -8.29 10.66 13.59
CA ASN A 218 -9.30 11.70 13.82
C ASN A 218 -10.67 11.32 13.23
N LEU A 219 -10.72 10.70 12.05
CA LEU A 219 -11.97 10.23 11.44
C LEU A 219 -12.59 9.05 12.21
N LEU A 220 -11.78 8.12 12.72
CA LEU A 220 -12.25 7.04 13.59
C LEU A 220 -12.90 7.59 14.86
N SER A 221 -12.21 8.50 15.57
CA SER A 221 -12.75 9.12 16.79
C SER A 221 -14.05 9.89 16.53
N GLN A 222 -14.19 10.55 15.37
CA GLN A 222 -15.43 11.20 14.95
C GLN A 222 -16.55 10.17 14.71
N CYS A 223 -16.27 9.05 14.04
CA CYS A 223 -17.25 7.97 13.84
C CYS A 223 -17.73 7.40 15.18
N GLU A 224 -16.82 7.12 16.11
CA GLU A 224 -17.15 6.63 17.45
C GLU A 224 -18.03 7.62 18.24
N GLU A 225 -17.73 8.92 18.15
CA GLU A 225 -18.56 9.95 18.79
C GLU A 225 -19.96 10.06 18.16
N VAL A 226 -20.06 10.09 16.83
CA VAL A 226 -21.34 10.19 16.10
C VAL A 226 -22.18 8.95 16.33
N TYR A 227 -21.58 7.75 16.24
CA TYR A 227 -22.27 6.48 16.49
C TYR A 227 -22.77 6.37 17.94
N ARG A 228 -21.98 6.78 18.92
CA ARG A 228 -22.44 6.86 20.33
C ARG A 228 -23.61 7.84 20.52
N LYS A 229 -23.63 8.98 19.81
CA LYS A 229 -24.79 9.89 19.81
C LYS A 229 -26.01 9.23 19.18
N PHE A 230 -25.84 8.56 18.04
CA PHE A 230 -26.89 7.83 17.34
C PHE A 230 -27.52 6.75 18.23
N LEU A 231 -26.71 5.91 18.89
CA LEU A 231 -27.19 4.90 19.84
C LEU A 231 -27.96 5.53 21.03
N ASN A 232 -27.49 6.66 21.57
CA ASN A 232 -28.22 7.36 22.63
C ASN A 232 -29.59 7.86 22.16
N VAL A 233 -29.69 8.43 20.95
CA VAL A 233 -30.97 8.88 20.36
C VAL A 233 -31.89 7.68 20.13
N ARG A 234 -31.39 6.62 19.48
CA ARG A 234 -32.13 5.37 19.20
C ARG A 234 -32.67 4.71 20.47
N ASN A 235 -31.85 4.60 21.51
CA ASN A 235 -32.25 4.03 22.81
C ASN A 235 -33.18 4.94 23.63
N SER A 236 -33.31 6.23 23.26
CA SER A 236 -34.24 7.18 23.89
C SER A 236 -35.64 7.16 23.28
N ILE A 237 -35.82 6.51 22.12
CA ILE A 237 -37.14 6.35 21.48
C ILE A 237 -37.88 5.18 22.16
N PRO A 238 -39.01 5.42 22.85
CA PRO A 238 -39.76 4.35 23.51
C PRO A 238 -40.37 3.39 22.49
N SER A 239 -40.36 2.09 22.77
CA SER A 239 -40.96 1.07 21.90
C SER A 239 -42.50 0.97 22.03
N SER A 240 -43.20 2.06 22.36
CA SER A 240 -44.59 2.01 22.83
C SER A 240 -45.45 3.21 22.43
N ASP A 241 -46.06 3.12 21.24
CA ASP A 241 -47.37 3.67 20.85
C ASP A 241 -47.82 5.03 21.43
N VAL A 242 -47.04 6.12 21.28
CA VAL A 242 -47.61 7.48 21.24
C VAL A 242 -46.90 8.35 20.20
N ASP A 243 -47.41 8.33 18.96
CA ASP A 243 -47.02 9.21 17.85
C ASP A 243 -47.03 10.69 18.29
N SER A 244 -45.84 11.19 18.66
CA SER A 244 -45.66 12.45 19.35
C SER A 244 -44.60 13.29 18.64
N GLU A 245 -44.78 14.61 18.64
CA GLU A 245 -43.84 15.57 18.03
C GLU A 245 -42.40 15.39 18.55
N ALA A 246 -42.22 14.93 19.80
CA ALA A 246 -40.92 14.65 20.39
C ALA A 246 -40.23 13.42 19.79
N GLU A 247 -40.96 12.33 19.54
CA GLU A 247 -40.44 11.14 18.86
C GLU A 247 -40.09 11.45 17.41
N ASN A 248 -40.93 12.22 16.71
CA ASN A 248 -40.68 12.66 15.34
C ASN A 248 -39.42 13.55 15.22
N VAL A 249 -39.16 14.45 16.18
CA VAL A 249 -37.90 15.22 16.24
C VAL A 249 -36.69 14.30 16.51
N SER A 250 -36.81 13.36 17.46
CA SER A 250 -35.76 12.39 17.79
C SER A 250 -35.39 11.50 16.59
N MET A 251 -36.39 11.04 15.83
CA MET A 251 -36.17 10.24 14.62
C MET A 251 -35.45 11.02 13.51
N VAL A 252 -35.80 12.31 13.32
CA VAL A 252 -35.11 13.19 12.38
C VAL A 252 -33.67 13.51 12.82
N GLU A 253 -33.40 13.58 14.12
CA GLU A 253 -32.03 13.71 14.65
C GLU A 253 -31.22 12.41 14.42
N GLY A 254 -31.82 11.25 14.67
CA GLY A 254 -31.20 9.95 14.39
C GLY A 254 -30.81 9.77 12.92
N LEU A 255 -31.71 10.15 11.98
CA LEU A 255 -31.42 10.08 10.55
C LEU A 255 -30.26 11.00 10.12
N LYS A 256 -30.12 12.19 10.73
CA LYS A 256 -28.99 13.10 10.46
C LYS A 256 -27.67 12.54 10.96
N LEU A 257 -27.67 11.96 12.16
CA LEU A 257 -26.49 11.31 12.73
C LEU A 257 -26.06 10.08 11.90
N TYR A 258 -27.01 9.34 11.33
CA TYR A 258 -26.74 8.23 10.43
C TYR A 258 -26.12 8.70 9.09
N ASP A 259 -26.68 9.74 8.46
CA ASP A 259 -26.13 10.34 7.23
C ASP A 259 -24.71 10.91 7.44
N GLU A 260 -24.48 11.57 8.58
CA GLU A 260 -23.13 12.03 8.98
C GLU A 260 -22.17 10.85 9.18
N LEU A 261 -22.62 9.77 9.83
CA LEU A 261 -21.82 8.56 10.05
C LEU A 261 -21.44 7.89 8.73
N GLU A 262 -22.38 7.71 7.79
CA GLU A 262 -22.09 7.09 6.49
C GLU A 262 -21.10 7.94 5.67
N HIS A 263 -21.22 9.26 5.69
CA HIS A 263 -20.25 10.16 5.06
C HIS A 263 -18.85 10.08 5.69
N LEU A 264 -18.75 9.84 7.00
CA LEU A 264 -17.46 9.60 7.68
C LEU A 264 -16.91 8.19 7.38
N LYS A 265 -17.74 7.15 7.42
CA LYS A 265 -17.38 5.77 7.01
C LYS A 265 -16.84 5.74 5.58
N GLN A 266 -17.44 6.48 4.65
CA GLN A 266 -16.96 6.54 3.27
C GLN A 266 -15.56 7.15 3.15
N LYS A 267 -15.20 8.12 4.00
CA LYS A 267 -13.83 8.66 4.09
C LYS A 267 -12.85 7.65 4.68
N LEU A 268 -13.27 6.88 5.69
CA LEU A 268 -12.46 5.77 6.22
C LEU A 268 -12.20 4.72 5.14
N LYS A 269 -13.23 4.27 4.40
CA LYS A 269 -13.13 3.33 3.27
C LYS A 269 -12.13 3.79 2.20
N ILE A 270 -12.03 5.10 1.94
CA ILE A 270 -11.01 5.69 1.05
C ILE A 270 -9.58 5.49 1.61
N ILE A 271 -9.34 5.68 2.91
CA ILE A 271 -8.00 5.53 3.51
C ILE A 271 -7.63 4.05 3.73
N GLU A 272 -8.60 3.21 4.07
CA GLU A 272 -8.40 1.77 4.29
C GLU A 272 -8.05 1.05 2.98
N ASN A 273 -8.70 1.39 1.87
CA ASN A 273 -8.36 0.82 0.57
C ASN A 273 -7.02 1.39 0.03
N PRO A 274 -5.99 0.56 -0.24
CA PRO A 274 -4.67 1.06 -0.66
C PRO A 274 -4.68 1.88 -1.97
N LEU A 275 -5.56 1.54 -2.91
CA LEU A 275 -5.67 2.23 -4.20
C LEU A 275 -6.38 3.58 -4.03
N LEU A 276 -7.52 3.61 -3.32
CA LEU A 276 -8.24 4.85 -3.04
C LEU A 276 -7.43 5.78 -2.15
N ARG A 277 -6.70 5.25 -1.16
CA ARG A 277 -5.81 6.03 -0.30
C ARG A 277 -4.76 6.72 -1.15
N TYR A 278 -4.20 6.01 -2.12
CA TYR A 278 -3.22 6.58 -3.03
C TYR A 278 -3.79 7.70 -3.91
N VAL A 279 -4.94 7.46 -4.56
CA VAL A 279 -5.53 8.39 -5.54
C VAL A 279 -6.13 9.63 -4.87
N PHE A 280 -6.83 9.45 -3.74
CA PHE A 280 -7.62 10.51 -3.08
C PHE A 280 -7.05 10.95 -1.73
N GLY A 281 -6.49 10.03 -0.94
CA GLY A 281 -5.98 10.33 0.41
C GLY A 281 -4.81 11.33 0.41
N TYR A 282 -3.92 11.24 -0.59
CA TYR A 282 -2.77 12.14 -0.70
C TYR A 282 -3.09 13.53 -1.27
N GLN A 283 -4.30 13.76 -1.82
CA GLN A 283 -4.70 15.08 -2.35
C GLN A 283 -4.83 16.17 -1.26
N LYS A 284 -4.82 15.80 0.02
CA LYS A 284 -4.86 16.76 1.13
C LYS A 284 -3.48 17.35 1.51
N TYR A 285 -2.38 16.67 1.22
CA TYR A 285 -1.05 17.14 1.63
C TYR A 285 -0.49 18.25 0.74
N SER A 286 -1.16 18.56 -0.37
CA SER A 286 -1.01 19.82 -1.10
C SER A 286 -1.66 21.01 -0.39
N GLY A 287 -1.47 21.12 0.93
CA GLY A 287 -2.18 22.05 1.83
C GLY A 287 -1.78 23.52 1.70
N LEU A 288 -0.93 23.86 0.73
CA LEU A 288 -0.55 25.21 0.37
C LEU A 288 -1.11 25.52 -1.02
N GLN A 289 -2.00 26.51 -1.09
CA GLN A 289 -2.50 27.02 -2.37
C GLN A 289 -1.38 27.80 -3.08
N ALA A 290 -1.36 27.72 -4.42
CA ALA A 290 -0.55 28.59 -5.26
C ALA A 290 -0.78 30.05 -4.86
N LYS A 291 0.30 30.82 -4.65
CA LYS A 291 0.20 32.25 -4.32
C LYS A 291 -0.26 33.06 -5.53
N GLY A 292 -0.10 32.50 -6.72
CA GLY A 292 -0.41 33.14 -8.00
C GLY A 292 0.59 34.25 -8.32
N VAL A 293 0.17 35.15 -9.21
CA VAL A 293 0.97 36.29 -9.63
C VAL A 293 1.14 37.26 -8.46
N ARG A 294 2.38 37.71 -8.22
CA ARG A 294 2.73 38.70 -7.18
C ARG A 294 1.88 39.97 -7.34
N PRO A 295 1.35 40.60 -6.26
CA PRO A 295 0.50 41.79 -6.37
C PRO A 295 1.12 43.01 -7.06
N THR A 296 2.45 43.07 -7.12
CA THR A 296 3.22 44.10 -7.85
C THR A 296 3.33 43.83 -9.35
N GLY A 297 3.03 42.61 -9.80
CA GLY A 297 3.30 42.12 -11.16
C GLY A 297 4.78 41.84 -11.45
N THR A 298 5.70 42.11 -10.52
CA THR A 298 7.14 41.88 -10.69
C THR A 298 7.51 40.43 -10.42
N LYS A 299 8.44 39.91 -11.23
CA LYS A 299 9.11 38.63 -11.03
C LYS A 299 10.44 38.86 -10.32
N ILE A 300 10.77 37.99 -9.37
CA ILE A 300 11.98 38.08 -8.55
C ILE A 300 12.91 36.91 -8.84
N THR A 301 14.20 37.20 -8.98
CA THR A 301 15.25 36.18 -8.99
C THR A 301 15.80 36.01 -7.58
N HIS A 302 15.52 34.87 -6.97
CA HIS A 302 15.98 34.50 -5.64
C HIS A 302 17.37 33.85 -5.74
N ILE A 303 18.40 34.44 -5.16
CA ILE A 303 19.76 33.89 -5.14
C ILE A 303 20.02 33.24 -3.79
N VAL A 304 20.28 31.94 -3.79
CA VAL A 304 20.62 31.17 -2.60
C VAL A 304 22.13 30.98 -2.50
N SER A 305 22.74 31.43 -1.42
CA SER A 305 24.16 31.23 -1.14
C SER A 305 24.45 31.35 0.35
N SER A 306 25.13 30.36 0.93
CA SER A 306 25.62 30.43 2.31
C SER A 306 26.80 31.40 2.46
N THR A 307 27.68 31.46 1.46
CA THR A 307 28.80 32.41 1.37
C THR A 307 29.06 32.82 -0.08
N MET A 308 28.93 34.12 -0.38
CA MET A 308 29.17 34.66 -1.72
C MET A 308 30.60 35.20 -1.86
N THR A 309 31.35 34.72 -2.86
CA THR A 309 32.65 35.31 -3.24
C THR A 309 32.46 36.36 -4.34
N ALA A 310 33.32 37.39 -4.37
CA ALA A 310 33.22 38.44 -5.38
C ALA A 310 33.36 37.92 -6.83
N SER A 311 34.18 36.89 -7.06
CA SER A 311 34.36 36.24 -8.36
C SER A 311 33.15 35.40 -8.78
N LEU A 312 32.48 34.74 -7.83
CA LEU A 312 31.23 34.02 -8.09
C LEU A 312 30.11 35.01 -8.43
N LEU A 313 29.95 36.07 -7.64
CA LEU A 313 28.96 37.13 -7.90
C LEU A 313 29.20 37.78 -9.26
N GLN A 314 30.44 38.13 -9.59
CA GLN A 314 30.78 38.72 -10.89
C GLN A 314 30.47 37.77 -12.07
N SER A 315 30.59 36.46 -11.86
CA SER A 315 30.27 35.47 -12.88
C SER A 315 28.77 35.29 -13.02
N LEU A 316 28.04 35.14 -11.91
CA LEU A 316 26.57 35.06 -11.89
C LEU A 316 25.94 36.32 -12.52
N MET A 317 26.49 37.50 -12.23
CA MET A 317 26.03 38.76 -12.83
C MET A 317 26.21 38.80 -14.35
N ARG A 318 27.32 38.26 -14.87
CA ARG A 318 27.60 38.19 -16.31
C ARG A 318 26.78 37.10 -17.01
N ASP A 319 26.64 35.94 -16.39
CA ASP A 319 26.14 34.73 -17.05
C ASP A 319 24.62 34.57 -16.93
N LYS A 320 23.99 35.17 -15.90
CA LYS A 320 22.56 34.98 -15.57
C LYS A 320 21.77 36.24 -15.25
N LEU A 321 22.39 37.25 -14.63
CA LEU A 321 21.70 38.49 -14.20
C LEU A 321 22.00 39.68 -15.13
N CYS A 322 22.50 39.41 -16.34
CA CYS A 322 22.93 40.43 -17.29
C CYS A 322 21.73 40.83 -18.18
N PRO A 323 21.29 42.11 -18.17
CA PRO A 323 20.11 42.55 -18.92
C PRO A 323 20.45 42.76 -20.40
N GLU A 324 20.66 41.67 -21.16
CA GLU A 324 21.05 41.75 -22.57
C GLU A 324 19.88 41.96 -23.54
N SER A 325 18.62 41.90 -23.08
CA SER A 325 17.47 42.38 -23.86
C SER A 325 16.22 42.65 -23.01
N CYS A 326 15.52 43.73 -23.34
CA CYS A 326 14.33 44.30 -22.68
C CYS A 326 14.60 45.07 -21.38
N GLY A 327 13.97 46.25 -21.26
CA GLY A 327 14.23 47.24 -20.21
C GLY A 327 13.38 47.05 -18.95
N GLU A 328 13.35 45.84 -18.41
CA GLU A 328 12.73 45.54 -17.11
C GLU A 328 13.84 45.53 -16.04
N GLU A 329 13.62 46.22 -14.91
CA GLU A 329 14.55 46.15 -13.78
C GLU A 329 14.43 44.77 -13.10
N LEU A 330 15.51 44.00 -13.09
CA LEU A 330 15.54 42.67 -12.49
C LEU A 330 15.57 42.80 -10.95
N GLU A 331 14.45 42.49 -10.30
CA GLU A 331 14.40 42.39 -8.83
C GLU A 331 15.12 41.12 -8.36
N ILE A 332 16.09 41.29 -7.45
CA ILE A 332 16.93 40.21 -6.91
C ILE A 332 16.79 40.15 -5.40
N GLN A 333 16.54 38.96 -4.85
CA GLN A 333 16.48 38.72 -3.41
C GLN A 333 17.51 37.66 -2.99
N PHE A 334 18.31 37.94 -1.97
CA PHE A 334 19.31 36.99 -1.45
C PHE A 334 18.76 36.18 -0.26
N HIS A 335 19.08 34.88 -0.25
CA HIS A 335 18.71 33.92 0.78
C HIS A 335 19.93 33.07 1.17
N ASN A 336 20.01 32.68 2.45
CA ASN A 336 21.08 31.78 2.94
C ASN A 336 20.63 30.31 2.98
N ASP A 337 19.34 30.06 2.79
CA ASP A 337 18.67 28.75 2.88
C ASP A 337 17.76 28.57 1.65
N PRO A 338 17.84 27.44 0.92
CA PRO A 338 16.99 27.21 -0.23
C PRO A 338 15.50 27.10 0.13
N LEU A 339 15.16 26.57 1.32
CA LEU A 339 13.75 26.39 1.71
C LEU A 339 13.07 27.75 1.92
N ALA A 340 13.75 28.70 2.57
CA ALA A 340 13.31 30.08 2.69
C ALA A 340 13.15 30.79 1.33
N ALA A 341 13.97 30.44 0.32
CA ALA A 341 13.85 30.99 -1.03
C ALA A 341 12.61 30.46 -1.75
N VAL A 342 12.42 29.14 -1.80
CA VAL A 342 11.23 28.50 -2.40
C VAL A 342 9.95 28.98 -1.72
N ASN A 343 9.95 29.08 -0.38
CA ASN A 343 8.83 29.62 0.38
C ASN A 343 8.56 31.12 0.11
N ALA A 344 9.46 31.86 -0.53
CA ALA A 344 9.28 33.27 -0.91
C ALA A 344 8.80 33.47 -2.37
N CYS A 345 8.85 32.44 -3.23
CA CYS A 345 8.47 32.52 -4.64
C CYS A 345 6.96 32.68 -4.88
N TYR A 346 6.63 33.27 -6.02
CA TYR A 346 5.30 33.44 -6.63
C TYR A 346 5.34 32.92 -8.08
N GLU A 347 4.20 32.94 -8.78
CA GLU A 347 4.08 32.49 -10.17
C GLU A 347 5.10 33.18 -11.10
N GLY A 348 6.01 32.37 -11.68
CA GLY A 348 7.01 32.81 -12.65
C GLY A 348 8.33 33.32 -12.07
N ASP A 349 8.58 33.16 -10.77
CA ASP A 349 9.87 33.46 -10.12
C ASP A 349 10.94 32.38 -10.39
N THR A 350 12.21 32.77 -10.26
CA THR A 350 13.38 31.90 -10.46
C THR A 350 14.23 31.83 -9.20
N VAL A 351 14.65 30.64 -8.79
CA VAL A 351 15.58 30.39 -7.68
C VAL A 351 16.92 29.89 -8.25
N ILE A 352 17.99 30.65 -8.06
CA ILE A 352 19.34 30.26 -8.44
C ILE A 352 20.12 29.85 -7.19
N ILE A 353 20.53 28.58 -7.13
CA ILE A 353 21.27 28.00 -6.01
C ILE A 353 22.75 27.95 -6.36
N CYS A 354 23.56 28.69 -5.59
CA CYS A 354 25.01 28.75 -5.76
C CYS A 354 25.71 27.52 -5.17
N PRO A 355 26.98 27.27 -5.53
CA PRO A 355 27.80 26.18 -4.95
C PRO A 355 27.81 26.24 -3.43
N GLY A 356 27.52 25.10 -2.81
CA GLY A 356 27.34 24.97 -1.37
C GLY A 356 26.67 23.64 -0.99
N HIS A 357 26.83 23.29 0.28
CA HIS A 357 26.15 22.17 0.91
C HIS A 357 25.04 22.71 1.83
N TYR A 358 23.78 22.47 1.46
CA TYR A 358 22.61 23.01 2.14
C TYR A 358 21.87 21.88 2.85
N VAL A 359 21.67 22.02 4.16
CA VAL A 359 20.96 21.04 4.99
C VAL A 359 19.59 21.62 5.34
N VAL A 360 18.51 20.89 5.01
CA VAL A 360 17.13 21.38 5.06
C VAL A 360 16.26 20.44 5.91
N ASP A 361 15.68 20.97 6.99
CA ASP A 361 14.83 20.23 7.95
C ASP A 361 13.33 20.34 7.60
N GLY A 362 13.00 20.34 6.29
CA GLY A 362 11.64 20.61 5.81
C GLY A 362 11.41 20.13 4.38
N VAL A 363 10.18 20.33 3.90
CA VAL A 363 9.73 19.90 2.56
C VAL A 363 9.71 21.11 1.61
N PHE A 364 10.31 20.95 0.42
CA PHE A 364 10.12 21.89 -0.67
C PHE A 364 8.74 21.70 -1.28
N TYR A 365 7.79 22.55 -0.89
CA TYR A 365 6.46 22.54 -1.48
C TYR A 365 6.33 23.62 -2.56
N ILE A 366 6.04 23.20 -3.80
CA ILE A 366 6.05 24.04 -4.99
C ILE A 366 4.68 23.99 -5.69
N ALA A 367 3.83 24.99 -5.42
CA ALA A 367 2.48 25.14 -6.03
C ALA A 367 2.37 26.19 -7.13
N ASP A 368 3.36 27.05 -7.30
CA ASP A 368 3.44 28.04 -8.36
C ASP A 368 4.41 27.57 -9.46
N SER A 369 4.26 28.05 -10.69
CA SER A 369 5.16 27.73 -11.81
C SER A 369 6.50 28.45 -11.62
N VAL A 370 7.49 27.76 -11.04
CA VAL A 370 8.80 28.33 -10.69
C VAL A 370 9.95 27.52 -11.29
N GLU A 371 11.11 28.16 -11.38
CA GLU A 371 12.33 27.57 -11.93
C GLU A 371 13.42 27.49 -10.85
N LEU A 372 13.86 26.29 -10.48
CA LEU A 372 14.97 26.05 -9.55
C LEU A 372 16.20 25.61 -10.35
N GLU A 373 17.25 26.43 -10.34
CA GLU A 373 18.49 26.18 -11.09
C GLU A 373 19.72 26.17 -10.17
N GLY A 374 20.54 25.11 -10.27
CA GLY A 374 21.89 25.10 -9.72
C GLY A 374 22.89 25.81 -10.64
N TYR A 375 23.58 26.84 -10.13
CA TYR A 375 24.61 27.58 -10.85
C TYR A 375 26.02 27.10 -10.45
N GLY A 376 26.53 26.08 -11.15
CA GLY A 376 27.84 25.49 -10.85
C GLY A 376 28.00 24.07 -11.39
N LEU A 377 28.94 23.31 -10.82
CA LEU A 377 29.04 21.88 -11.05
C LEU A 377 28.06 21.12 -10.13
N LEU A 378 27.51 20.02 -10.62
CA LEU A 378 26.50 19.22 -9.92
C LEU A 378 26.96 18.73 -8.53
N ASP A 379 28.21 18.28 -8.41
CA ASP A 379 28.76 17.80 -7.13
C ASP A 379 29.04 18.94 -6.13
N ASP A 380 29.11 20.20 -6.58
CA ASP A 380 29.31 21.36 -5.71
C ASP A 380 27.98 21.93 -5.17
N ILE A 381 26.80 21.47 -5.66
CA ILE A 381 25.48 21.99 -5.27
C ILE A 381 24.64 20.86 -4.69
N VAL A 382 24.83 20.62 -3.39
CA VAL A 382 24.19 19.52 -2.67
C VAL A 382 23.12 20.08 -1.74
N ILE A 383 21.89 19.56 -1.85
CA ILE A 383 20.80 19.83 -0.92
C ILE A 383 20.44 18.51 -0.22
N GLU A 384 20.78 18.42 1.05
CA GLU A 384 20.54 17.27 1.92
C GLU A 384 19.29 17.51 2.77
N LYS A 385 18.32 16.59 2.71
CA LYS A 385 17.19 16.58 3.63
C LYS A 385 17.62 16.02 4.99
N GLN A 386 17.46 16.81 6.04
CA GLN A 386 17.55 16.36 7.42
C GLN A 386 16.15 16.04 8.00
N GLY A 387 16.13 15.34 9.12
CA GLY A 387 14.92 15.06 9.90
C GLY A 387 14.08 13.89 9.37
N LYS A 388 13.48 13.15 10.29
CA LYS A 388 12.51 12.08 9.99
C LYS A 388 11.22 12.72 9.49
N GLY A 389 10.79 12.40 8.27
CA GLY A 389 9.59 13.00 7.71
C GLY A 389 9.20 12.40 6.36
N ASP A 390 8.01 12.79 5.91
CA ASP A 390 7.33 12.18 4.77
C ASP A 390 8.04 12.50 3.44
N ASN A 391 7.90 13.71 2.89
CA ASN A 391 8.42 14.10 1.57
C ASN A 391 9.73 14.92 1.60
N PHE A 392 10.41 15.05 0.45
CA PHE A 392 11.47 16.06 0.25
C PHE A 392 11.06 17.19 -0.71
N VAL A 393 10.60 16.86 -1.93
CA VAL A 393 10.10 17.84 -2.90
C VAL A 393 8.71 17.43 -3.39
N ASP A 394 7.73 18.31 -3.20
CA ASP A 394 6.35 18.13 -3.68
C ASP A 394 6.00 19.21 -4.72
N CYS A 395 5.56 18.77 -5.89
CA CYS A 395 5.25 19.63 -7.03
C CYS A 395 3.76 19.55 -7.41
N THR A 396 3.06 20.69 -7.32
CA THR A 396 1.64 20.86 -7.68
C THR A 396 1.40 22.00 -8.69
N GLY A 397 2.40 22.87 -8.92
CA GLY A 397 2.33 23.98 -9.86
C GLY A 397 2.23 23.57 -11.33
N ALA A 398 1.68 24.46 -12.17
CA ALA A 398 1.31 24.12 -13.54
C ALA A 398 2.51 23.76 -14.44
N ASN A 399 3.63 24.47 -14.29
CA ASN A 399 4.87 24.16 -15.00
C ASN A 399 6.11 24.50 -14.14
N ILE A 400 6.71 23.49 -13.52
CA ILE A 400 7.87 23.61 -12.64
C ILE A 400 9.11 23.10 -13.39
N ARG A 401 10.25 23.79 -13.27
CA ARG A 401 11.55 23.30 -13.77
C ARG A 401 12.56 23.21 -12.63
N ILE A 402 13.23 22.08 -12.51
CA ILE A 402 14.31 21.83 -11.55
C ILE A 402 15.52 21.34 -12.35
N SER A 403 16.66 22.03 -12.26
CA SER A 403 17.83 21.71 -13.08
C SER A 403 19.16 21.97 -12.39
N GLY A 404 20.16 21.11 -12.60
CA GLY A 404 21.52 21.32 -12.12
C GLY A 404 21.73 21.11 -10.61
N LEU A 405 20.86 20.33 -9.95
CA LEU A 405 20.90 20.11 -8.50
C LEU A 405 21.20 18.65 -8.13
N LYS A 406 21.93 18.44 -7.03
CA LYS A 406 22.05 17.16 -6.35
C LYS A 406 21.17 17.14 -5.10
N LEU A 407 20.13 16.34 -5.11
CA LEU A 407 19.23 16.12 -3.98
C LEU A 407 19.64 14.83 -3.26
N VAL A 408 19.80 14.89 -1.94
CA VAL A 408 20.16 13.76 -1.09
C VAL A 408 19.12 13.60 0.01
N GLN A 409 18.60 12.38 0.17
CA GLN A 409 17.55 12.05 1.12
C GLN A 409 18.04 10.98 2.12
N HIS A 410 17.79 11.21 3.40
CA HIS A 410 18.10 10.29 4.50
C HIS A 410 16.89 10.13 5.43
N ASP A 411 16.70 8.91 5.99
CA ASP A 411 15.69 8.58 7.01
C ASP A 411 14.23 9.00 6.64
N ALA A 412 13.92 9.02 5.35
CA ALA A 412 12.61 9.44 4.83
C ALA A 412 11.59 8.29 4.76
N VAL A 413 10.33 8.65 4.50
CA VAL A 413 9.18 7.74 4.41
C VAL A 413 8.62 7.67 2.98
N GLU A 414 8.44 8.83 2.33
CA GLU A 414 8.04 8.93 0.92
C GLU A 414 9.24 9.32 0.04
N GLY A 415 9.01 9.44 -1.27
CA GLY A 415 10.06 9.61 -2.27
C GLY A 415 10.74 10.99 -2.28
N ILE A 416 11.83 11.09 -3.05
CA ILE A 416 12.63 12.32 -3.14
C ILE A 416 11.89 13.46 -3.86
N LEU A 417 11.02 13.12 -4.81
CA LEU A 417 10.24 14.06 -5.61
C LEU A 417 8.87 13.46 -5.94
N ASN A 418 7.79 14.11 -5.51
CA ASN A 418 6.43 13.76 -5.89
C ASN A 418 5.83 14.82 -6.83
N VAL A 419 5.40 14.41 -8.02
CA VAL A 419 4.63 15.25 -8.93
C VAL A 419 3.15 14.92 -8.76
N HIS A 420 2.43 15.79 -8.06
CA HIS A 420 1.00 15.65 -7.78
C HIS A 420 0.12 16.15 -8.91
N HIS A 421 0.44 17.33 -9.45
CA HIS A 421 -0.33 18.00 -10.51
C HIS A 421 0.60 18.82 -11.41
N GLY A 422 0.07 19.21 -12.58
CA GLY A 422 0.81 20.02 -13.55
C GLY A 422 1.97 19.25 -14.20
N LYS A 423 2.91 20.01 -14.76
CA LYS A 423 4.11 19.50 -15.41
C LYS A 423 5.35 19.84 -14.57
N THR A 424 6.16 18.83 -14.28
CA THR A 424 7.49 19.01 -13.69
C THR A 424 8.56 18.55 -14.67
N THR A 425 9.54 19.41 -14.93
CA THR A 425 10.71 19.12 -15.76
C THR A 425 11.94 19.02 -14.86
N LEU A 426 12.60 17.86 -14.88
CA LEU A 426 13.85 17.59 -14.17
C LEU A 426 14.98 17.41 -15.20
N GLU A 427 16.00 18.26 -15.17
CA GLU A 427 17.06 18.27 -16.20
C GLU A 427 18.46 18.38 -15.59
N ASN A 428 19.35 17.43 -15.92
CA ASN A 428 20.72 17.40 -15.41
C ASN A 428 20.75 17.50 -13.87
N CYS A 429 20.02 16.59 -13.19
CA CYS A 429 19.97 16.49 -11.73
C CYS A 429 20.46 15.12 -11.25
N VAL A 430 20.92 15.06 -10.00
CA VAL A 430 21.32 13.81 -9.33
C VAL A 430 20.40 13.59 -8.12
N LEU A 431 19.75 12.43 -8.07
CA LEU A 431 18.80 12.05 -7.04
C LEU A 431 19.33 10.85 -6.25
N GLN A 432 19.89 11.10 -5.07
CA GLN A 432 20.28 10.07 -4.13
C GLN A 432 19.12 9.82 -3.16
N CYS A 433 18.36 8.77 -3.46
CA CYS A 433 17.13 8.39 -2.78
C CYS A 433 17.41 7.32 -1.72
N GLU A 434 16.52 7.19 -0.73
CA GLU A 434 16.56 6.06 0.21
C GLU A 434 15.30 5.19 0.12
N THR A 435 14.12 5.77 -0.09
CA THR A 435 12.84 5.05 -0.18
C THR A 435 12.45 4.84 -1.65
N THR A 436 11.45 5.57 -2.16
CA THR A 436 11.13 5.67 -3.58
C THR A 436 11.94 6.82 -4.17
N GLY A 437 12.26 6.79 -5.47
CA GLY A 437 12.84 7.95 -6.14
C GLY A 437 11.78 8.99 -6.51
N VAL A 438 11.40 9.04 -7.78
CA VAL A 438 10.43 10.00 -8.30
C VAL A 438 9.04 9.36 -8.43
N THR A 439 8.02 10.00 -7.86
CA THR A 439 6.62 9.55 -7.92
C THR A 439 5.81 10.46 -8.84
N VAL A 440 5.16 9.92 -9.87
CA VAL A 440 4.29 10.67 -10.80
C VAL A 440 2.83 10.26 -10.57
N ARG A 441 2.04 11.17 -9.99
CA ARG A 441 0.65 10.90 -9.57
C ARG A 441 -0.34 11.04 -10.75
N THR A 442 -1.59 10.66 -10.52
CA THR A 442 -2.64 10.67 -11.54
C THR A 442 -2.85 12.07 -12.14
N SER A 443 -2.89 12.14 -13.47
CA SER A 443 -3.00 13.38 -14.25
C SER A 443 -1.83 14.37 -14.13
N ALA A 444 -0.69 13.96 -13.56
CA ALA A 444 0.55 14.72 -13.59
C ALA A 444 1.42 14.40 -14.83
N GLU A 445 2.27 15.34 -15.24
CA GLU A 445 3.29 15.16 -16.27
C GLU A 445 4.71 15.28 -15.68
N LEU A 446 5.55 14.28 -15.90
CA LEU A 446 7.00 14.32 -15.64
C LEU A 446 7.79 14.31 -16.95
N LEU A 447 8.74 15.23 -17.08
CA LEU A 447 9.77 15.21 -18.11
C LEU A 447 11.14 15.16 -17.42
N MET A 448 11.79 14.00 -17.42
CA MET A 448 13.11 13.80 -16.81
C MET A 448 14.15 13.58 -17.90
N LYS A 449 15.23 14.38 -17.89
CA LYS A 449 16.29 14.34 -18.88
C LYS A 449 17.68 14.38 -18.26
N ASN A 450 18.62 13.62 -18.84
CA ASN A 450 20.05 13.70 -18.54
C ASN A 450 20.35 13.63 -17.03
N SER A 451 19.49 12.97 -16.27
CA SER A 451 19.51 12.94 -14.80
C SER A 451 19.81 11.54 -14.30
N ASP A 452 20.36 11.43 -13.10
CA ASP A 452 20.79 10.17 -12.51
C ASP A 452 20.06 9.92 -11.18
N LEU A 453 19.53 8.71 -11.00
CA LEU A 453 18.67 8.35 -9.86
C LEU A 453 19.11 7.01 -9.27
N TYR A 454 19.42 7.00 -7.98
CA TYR A 454 19.93 5.80 -7.32
C TYR A 454 19.66 5.71 -5.82
N GLY A 455 19.81 4.49 -5.29
CA GLY A 455 19.74 4.18 -3.86
C GLY A 455 18.34 3.85 -3.32
N ALA A 456 17.30 3.96 -4.15
CA ALA A 456 15.92 3.76 -3.75
C ALA A 456 15.64 2.31 -3.30
N LYS A 457 15.34 2.09 -2.01
CA LYS A 457 14.86 0.80 -1.47
C LYS A 457 13.50 0.37 -2.04
N GLY A 458 12.79 1.28 -2.71
CA GLY A 458 11.57 1.06 -3.47
C GLY A 458 11.80 1.16 -4.98
N ALA A 459 10.81 1.68 -5.71
CA ALA A 459 10.97 1.96 -7.13
C ALA A 459 11.82 3.22 -7.35
N GLY A 460 12.69 3.21 -8.37
CA GLY A 460 13.42 4.39 -8.81
C GLY A 460 12.47 5.45 -9.38
N VAL A 461 11.61 5.08 -10.32
CA VAL A 461 10.50 5.94 -10.79
C VAL A 461 9.18 5.19 -10.68
N GLU A 462 8.19 5.78 -10.02
CA GLU A 462 6.86 5.19 -9.85
C GLU A 462 5.80 6.00 -10.61
N ILE A 463 5.06 5.36 -11.51
CA ILE A 463 4.20 6.02 -12.51
C ILE A 463 2.77 5.51 -12.36
N TYR A 464 1.83 6.40 -12.05
CA TYR A 464 0.44 6.03 -11.73
C TYR A 464 -0.55 6.20 -12.89
N PRO A 465 -1.75 5.58 -12.82
CA PRO A 465 -2.77 5.71 -13.87
C PRO A 465 -3.08 7.17 -14.20
N GLY A 466 -3.32 7.47 -15.47
CA GLY A 466 -3.62 8.79 -15.99
C GLY A 466 -2.44 9.78 -16.04
N SER A 467 -1.23 9.38 -15.61
CA SER A 467 -0.04 10.23 -15.70
C SER A 467 0.62 10.19 -17.08
N MET A 468 1.47 11.20 -17.34
CA MET A 468 2.35 11.24 -18.52
C MET A 468 3.81 11.30 -18.04
N CYS A 469 4.67 10.41 -18.51
CA CYS A 469 6.05 10.34 -18.09
C CYS A 469 6.99 10.22 -19.30
N THR A 470 7.93 11.15 -19.44
CA THR A 470 8.94 11.13 -20.51
C THR A 470 10.33 11.11 -19.89
N LEU A 471 11.05 10.01 -20.11
CA LEU A 471 12.40 9.77 -19.60
C LEU A 471 13.37 9.73 -20.80
N LEU A 472 14.30 10.68 -20.88
CA LEU A 472 15.32 10.76 -21.94
C LEU A 472 16.74 10.74 -21.35
N ASP A 473 17.59 9.83 -21.82
CA ASP A 473 19.03 9.81 -21.54
C ASP A 473 19.39 9.80 -20.02
N ASN A 474 18.55 9.19 -19.17
CA ASN A 474 18.73 9.14 -17.71
C ASN A 474 19.44 7.86 -17.23
N GLY A 475 20.12 7.94 -16.09
CA GLY A 475 20.55 6.78 -15.29
C GLY A 475 19.52 6.45 -14.21
N ILE A 476 19.14 5.17 -14.09
CA ILE A 476 18.26 4.67 -13.01
C ILE A 476 18.82 3.35 -12.51
N HIS A 477 19.53 3.37 -11.38
CA HIS A 477 20.33 2.23 -10.95
C HIS A 477 20.47 2.06 -9.44
N HIS A 478 20.78 0.85 -8.97
CA HIS A 478 20.90 0.54 -7.53
C HIS A 478 19.61 0.88 -6.75
N CYS A 479 18.46 0.63 -7.39
CA CYS A 479 17.13 0.69 -6.80
C CYS A 479 16.58 -0.73 -6.58
N LYS A 480 15.51 -0.91 -5.79
CA LYS A 480 14.84 -2.21 -5.70
C LYS A 480 14.16 -2.57 -7.03
N GLU A 481 13.31 -1.69 -7.54
CA GLU A 481 12.79 -1.78 -8.91
C GLU A 481 13.25 -0.53 -9.68
N GLY A 482 13.56 -0.65 -10.97
CA GLY A 482 13.97 0.51 -11.77
C GLY A 482 12.82 1.50 -12.01
N ILE A 483 11.83 1.07 -12.79
CA ILE A 483 10.61 1.83 -13.08
C ILE A 483 9.40 0.95 -12.76
N LEU A 484 8.50 1.42 -11.90
CA LEU A 484 7.27 0.74 -11.51
C LEU A 484 6.06 1.46 -12.11
N ILE A 485 5.44 0.83 -13.10
CA ILE A 485 4.26 1.34 -13.81
C ILE A 485 3.01 0.70 -13.21
N LYS A 486 2.11 1.54 -12.72
CA LYS A 486 0.88 1.14 -12.05
C LYS A 486 -0.31 1.41 -12.99
N ASN A 487 -0.95 0.34 -13.44
CA ASN A 487 -2.07 0.35 -14.38
C ASN A 487 -3.23 -0.52 -13.85
N PHE A 488 -3.79 -0.10 -12.72
CA PHE A 488 -4.74 -0.89 -11.93
C PHE A 488 -6.14 -0.27 -11.75
N LEU A 489 -6.53 0.66 -12.64
CA LEU A 489 -7.87 1.24 -12.66
C LEU A 489 -8.59 0.79 -13.93
N ASP A 490 -9.80 0.24 -13.79
CA ASP A 490 -10.66 -0.15 -14.91
C ASP A 490 -11.44 1.03 -15.48
N GLU A 491 -11.68 0.98 -16.79
CA GLU A 491 -12.60 1.73 -17.69
C GLU A 491 -12.82 3.25 -17.55
N HIS A 492 -12.46 3.91 -16.45
CA HIS A 492 -12.81 5.31 -16.14
C HIS A 492 -11.57 6.22 -15.96
N TYR A 493 -10.36 5.66 -16.07
CA TYR A 493 -9.10 6.40 -15.95
C TYR A 493 -8.20 6.14 -17.15
N ASP A 494 -7.52 7.18 -17.62
CA ASP A 494 -6.56 7.07 -18.72
C ASP A 494 -5.40 6.12 -18.37
N ILE A 495 -4.95 5.35 -19.37
CA ILE A 495 -3.75 4.52 -19.26
C ILE A 495 -2.52 5.44 -19.12
N PRO A 496 -1.56 5.16 -18.22
CA PRO A 496 -0.35 5.97 -18.10
C PRO A 496 0.44 6.00 -19.41
N LYS A 497 0.77 7.19 -19.90
CA LYS A 497 1.48 7.40 -21.18
C LYS A 497 2.96 7.57 -20.89
N ILE A 498 3.79 6.65 -21.39
CA ILE A 498 5.22 6.60 -21.04
C ILE A 498 6.07 6.60 -22.31
N THR A 499 7.03 7.52 -22.35
CA THR A 499 8.06 7.61 -23.40
C THR A 499 9.43 7.39 -22.77
N MET A 500 10.18 6.41 -23.26
CA MET A 500 11.55 6.12 -22.79
C MET A 500 12.50 6.10 -23.98
N VAL A 501 13.54 6.93 -23.94
CA VAL A 501 14.59 7.00 -24.97
C VAL A 501 15.95 7.01 -24.27
N ASN A 502 16.87 6.14 -24.71
CA ASN A 502 18.28 6.10 -24.26
C ASN A 502 18.54 5.97 -22.73
N ASN A 503 17.54 5.68 -21.89
CA ASN A 503 17.77 5.53 -20.45
C ASN A 503 18.60 4.27 -20.14
N MET A 504 19.55 4.39 -19.23
CA MET A 504 20.36 3.28 -18.73
C MET A 504 19.82 2.79 -17.39
N ILE A 505 19.11 1.66 -17.42
CA ILE A 505 18.48 1.05 -16.23
C ILE A 505 19.25 -0.23 -15.87
N HIS A 506 19.97 -0.24 -14.75
CA HIS A 506 20.88 -1.34 -14.41
C HIS A 506 21.13 -1.48 -12.89
N ASN A 507 21.78 -2.58 -12.47
CA ASN A 507 22.16 -2.85 -11.08
C ASN A 507 21.01 -2.73 -10.04
N ASN A 508 19.76 -2.93 -10.47
CA ASN A 508 18.61 -2.97 -9.56
C ASN A 508 18.47 -4.37 -8.95
N GLU A 509 17.85 -4.47 -7.76
CA GLU A 509 17.66 -5.75 -7.06
C GLU A 509 16.64 -6.65 -7.80
N GLY A 510 15.55 -6.03 -8.26
CA GLY A 510 14.48 -6.62 -9.05
C GLY A 510 14.58 -6.25 -10.54
N TYR A 511 13.45 -5.94 -11.15
CA TYR A 511 13.35 -5.70 -12.59
C TYR A 511 13.67 -4.24 -12.95
N GLY A 512 14.19 -4.05 -14.18
CA GLY A 512 14.40 -2.70 -14.72
C GLY A 512 13.08 -1.94 -14.97
N VAL A 513 12.04 -2.63 -15.44
CA VAL A 513 10.70 -2.06 -15.63
C VAL A 513 9.65 -3.10 -15.23
N VAL A 514 8.73 -2.71 -14.35
CA VAL A 514 7.58 -3.51 -13.89
C VAL A 514 6.29 -2.85 -14.36
N LEU A 515 5.35 -3.63 -14.88
CA LEU A 515 4.00 -3.18 -15.20
C LEU A 515 2.97 -3.97 -14.38
N VAL A 516 2.38 -3.33 -13.38
CA VAL A 516 1.28 -3.88 -12.58
C VAL A 516 -0.02 -3.61 -13.33
N ARG A 517 -0.72 -4.68 -13.75
CA ARG A 517 -2.07 -4.60 -14.33
C ARG A 517 -3.09 -5.06 -13.30
N SER A 518 -4.26 -4.42 -13.25
CA SER A 518 -5.41 -5.04 -12.57
C SER A 518 -5.81 -6.32 -13.29
N THR A 519 -6.17 -7.35 -12.53
CA THR A 519 -6.78 -8.58 -13.03
C THR A 519 -8.21 -8.69 -12.52
N VAL A 520 -9.08 -7.80 -13.02
CA VAL A 520 -10.53 -8.03 -12.94
C VAL A 520 -10.96 -8.73 -14.24
N PRO A 521 -11.64 -9.89 -14.19
CA PRO A 521 -12.17 -10.52 -15.40
C PRO A 521 -13.34 -9.71 -15.93
N SER A 522 -13.18 -9.07 -17.09
CA SER A 522 -14.26 -8.37 -17.80
C SER A 522 -15.19 -9.34 -18.54
N ASP A 523 -15.79 -10.28 -17.80
CA ASP A 523 -16.82 -11.20 -18.27
C ASP A 523 -18.23 -10.57 -18.24
N VAL A 524 -18.39 -9.41 -18.89
CA VAL A 524 -19.70 -8.90 -19.32
C VAL A 524 -19.58 -8.39 -20.76
N LYS A 525 -19.71 -9.30 -21.72
CA LYS A 525 -19.94 -8.93 -23.13
C LYS A 525 -21.42 -8.96 -23.49
N ASP A 526 -21.86 -7.86 -24.08
CA ASP A 526 -22.86 -7.80 -25.14
C ASP A 526 -24.23 -8.43 -24.86
N ALA A 527 -25.03 -7.76 -24.01
CA ALA A 527 -26.49 -7.85 -24.10
C ALA A 527 -27.00 -6.82 -25.15
N PRO A 528 -27.70 -7.23 -26.23
CA PRO A 528 -28.18 -6.29 -27.24
C PRO A 528 -29.39 -5.50 -26.73
N ALA A 529 -29.34 -4.17 -26.80
CA ALA A 529 -30.45 -3.31 -26.41
C ALA A 529 -31.63 -3.45 -27.39
N GLU A 530 -32.79 -3.91 -26.90
CA GLU A 530 -34.02 -3.94 -27.68
C GLU A 530 -34.58 -2.53 -27.91
N THR A 531 -34.75 -2.17 -29.18
CA THR A 531 -35.42 -0.93 -29.58
C THR A 531 -36.90 -0.92 -29.18
N THR A 532 -37.31 0.02 -28.34
CA THR A 532 -38.73 0.39 -28.18
C THR A 532 -38.93 1.88 -28.50
N LYS A 533 -39.94 2.19 -29.31
CA LYS A 533 -40.20 3.54 -29.85
C LYS A 533 -41.22 4.33 -29.04
N GLY A 534 -40.99 5.65 -28.96
CA GLY A 534 -42.01 6.68 -28.69
C GLY A 534 -41.95 7.30 -27.28
N SER A 535 -42.22 8.60 -27.08
CA SER A 535 -42.59 9.66 -28.04
C SER A 535 -42.44 11.04 -27.39
N SER A 536 -41.90 12.04 -28.11
CA SER A 536 -42.18 13.50 -28.01
C SER A 536 -41.93 14.24 -26.66
N ARG A 537 -41.46 15.50 -26.58
CA ARG A 537 -41.25 16.59 -27.57
C ARG A 537 -40.41 17.74 -26.96
N SER A 538 -40.02 18.71 -27.80
CA SER A 538 -39.29 19.99 -27.53
C SER A 538 -37.90 19.84 -26.90
N GLY A 539 -36.83 20.50 -27.36
CA GLY A 539 -36.69 21.71 -28.21
C GLY A 539 -35.79 22.70 -27.45
N THR A 540 -34.80 23.40 -28.02
CA THR A 540 -34.66 23.85 -29.42
C THR A 540 -33.17 24.22 -29.69
N GLU A 541 -32.70 23.97 -30.92
CA GLU A 541 -31.61 24.62 -31.71
C GLU A 541 -30.40 25.32 -31.03
N GLY A 542 -29.16 25.20 -31.55
CA GLY A 542 -28.71 24.47 -32.74
C GLY A 542 -27.25 24.74 -33.12
N LEU A 543 -26.78 24.04 -34.17
CA LEU A 543 -25.91 24.46 -35.30
C LEU A 543 -24.60 25.25 -35.03
N ASP A 544 -23.49 25.05 -35.75
CA ASP A 544 -23.11 23.99 -36.70
C ASP A 544 -21.58 24.00 -36.92
N LEU A 545 -21.04 22.80 -37.13
CA LEU A 545 -20.25 22.37 -38.30
C LEU A 545 -19.18 23.31 -38.93
N TRP A 546 -17.95 22.79 -39.03
CA TRP A 546 -17.07 22.99 -40.20
C TRP A 546 -16.52 21.62 -40.65
N GLU A 547 -16.54 21.37 -41.96
CA GLU A 547 -16.25 20.07 -42.57
C GLU A 547 -14.77 19.87 -42.97
N GLN A 548 -14.37 18.59 -42.99
CA GLN A 548 -13.56 17.86 -43.99
C GLN A 548 -12.59 18.67 -44.89
N THR A 549 -11.33 18.24 -45.04
CA THR A 549 -10.87 17.25 -46.07
C THR A 549 -9.37 16.98 -45.86
N GLU A 550 -8.67 15.94 -46.34
CA GLU A 550 -9.01 14.78 -47.19
C GLU A 550 -8.06 13.57 -46.89
N VAL A 551 -8.22 12.46 -47.61
CA VAL A 551 -7.63 11.13 -47.32
C VAL A 551 -6.52 10.74 -48.32
N SER A 552 -5.52 9.93 -47.92
CA SER A 552 -4.94 8.94 -48.83
C SER A 552 -4.42 7.63 -48.18
N GLU A 553 -4.92 6.52 -48.73
CA GLU A 553 -4.19 5.26 -49.03
C GLU A 553 -3.27 4.62 -47.96
N GLN A 554 -3.88 3.90 -47.00
CA GLN A 554 -3.21 2.72 -46.40
C GLN A 554 -4.15 1.62 -45.85
N THR A 555 -5.46 1.76 -45.98
CA THR A 555 -6.46 0.92 -45.29
C THR A 555 -7.04 -0.25 -46.09
N GLU A 556 -6.75 -0.37 -47.39
CA GLU A 556 -7.39 -1.38 -48.25
C GLU A 556 -6.81 -2.80 -48.05
N GLY A 557 -5.52 -2.93 -47.70
CA GLY A 557 -4.87 -4.23 -47.49
C GLY A 557 -5.30 -5.00 -46.23
N ASN A 558 -5.88 -4.33 -45.24
CA ASN A 558 -6.23 -4.97 -43.96
C ASN A 558 -7.63 -5.61 -43.95
N TYR A 559 -8.51 -5.24 -44.89
CA TYR A 559 -9.88 -5.79 -44.94
C TYR A 559 -9.94 -7.19 -45.57
N GLU A 560 -9.07 -7.51 -46.53
CA GLU A 560 -9.06 -8.86 -47.15
C GLU A 560 -8.52 -9.94 -46.19
N ILE A 561 -7.51 -9.62 -45.37
CA ILE A 561 -6.95 -10.56 -44.38
C ILE A 561 -7.97 -10.90 -43.28
N ALA A 562 -8.73 -9.90 -42.80
CA ALA A 562 -9.79 -10.12 -41.81
C ALA A 562 -10.92 -11.01 -42.37
N SER A 563 -11.26 -10.84 -43.66
CA SER A 563 -12.24 -11.66 -44.39
C SER A 563 -11.82 -13.13 -44.47
N GLU A 564 -10.57 -13.42 -44.85
CA GLU A 564 -10.09 -14.80 -44.95
C GLU A 564 -9.99 -15.51 -43.58
N ILE A 565 -9.55 -14.80 -42.53
CA ILE A 565 -9.49 -15.37 -41.17
C ILE A 565 -10.90 -15.69 -40.64
N GLY A 566 -11.88 -14.83 -40.88
CA GLY A 566 -13.29 -15.10 -40.55
C GLY A 566 -13.84 -16.34 -41.27
N ALA A 567 -13.57 -16.45 -42.57
CA ALA A 567 -14.01 -17.59 -43.39
C ALA A 567 -13.35 -18.92 -42.96
N ALA A 568 -12.09 -18.90 -42.53
CA ALA A 568 -11.39 -20.06 -42.00
C ALA A 568 -11.95 -20.53 -40.65
N SER A 569 -12.29 -19.58 -39.75
CA SER A 569 -12.90 -19.87 -38.45
C SER A 569 -14.28 -20.53 -38.58
N ALA A 570 -15.13 -20.00 -39.47
CA ALA A 570 -16.46 -20.55 -39.75
C ALA A 570 -16.41 -22.01 -40.25
N LYS A 571 -15.47 -22.33 -41.17
CA LYS A 571 -15.25 -23.71 -41.65
C LYS A 571 -14.79 -24.67 -40.55
N LYS A 572 -13.99 -24.19 -39.59
CA LYS A 572 -13.51 -24.99 -38.45
C LYS A 572 -14.65 -25.34 -37.49
N SER A 573 -15.54 -24.37 -37.21
CA SER A 573 -16.73 -24.56 -36.37
C SER A 573 -17.77 -25.51 -36.99
N GLN A 574 -18.01 -25.42 -38.31
CA GLN A 574 -18.88 -26.38 -39.01
C GLN A 574 -18.33 -27.83 -38.99
N MET A 575 -17.00 -28.02 -39.12
CA MET A 575 -16.40 -29.35 -38.95
C MET A 575 -16.55 -29.90 -37.54
N HIS A 576 -16.50 -29.04 -36.51
CA HIS A 576 -16.67 -29.44 -35.12
C HIS A 576 -18.11 -29.88 -34.81
N LYS A 577 -19.11 -29.12 -35.28
CA LYS A 577 -20.54 -29.51 -35.15
C LYS A 577 -20.86 -30.82 -35.88
N LYS A 578 -20.28 -31.06 -37.06
CA LYS A 578 -20.54 -32.29 -37.83
C LYS A 578 -19.99 -33.56 -37.17
N ARG A 579 -18.89 -33.47 -36.41
CA ARG A 579 -18.33 -34.59 -35.64
C ARG A 579 -19.12 -34.94 -34.36
N LEU A 580 -19.84 -33.98 -33.79
CA LEU A 580 -20.67 -34.22 -32.58
C LEU A 580 -22.00 -34.92 -32.92
N SER A 581 -22.57 -34.68 -34.11
CA SER A 581 -23.75 -35.41 -34.60
C SER A 581 -23.48 -36.88 -34.95
N GLU A 582 -22.22 -37.27 -35.19
CA GLU A 582 -21.82 -38.65 -35.51
C GLU A 582 -21.55 -39.50 -34.25
N LEU A 583 -21.60 -38.92 -33.05
CA LEU A 583 -21.30 -39.58 -31.76
C LEU A 583 -22.50 -39.78 -30.83
N GLY A 584 -23.71 -39.37 -31.23
CA GLY A 584 -24.96 -39.91 -30.68
C GLY A 584 -25.25 -39.65 -29.19
N ILE A 585 -24.95 -38.47 -28.66
CA ILE A 585 -25.28 -38.09 -27.27
C ILE A 585 -26.29 -36.93 -27.28
N THR A 586 -27.43 -37.11 -26.62
CA THR A 586 -28.49 -36.09 -26.45
C THR A 586 -28.65 -35.72 -24.97
N GLU A 587 -28.85 -34.44 -24.69
CA GLU A 587 -29.08 -33.89 -23.35
C GLU A 587 -30.32 -34.47 -22.64
N ALA A 588 -30.21 -34.66 -21.32
CA ALA A 588 -31.31 -34.88 -20.39
C ALA A 588 -30.97 -34.27 -19.02
N ALA A 589 -31.98 -33.91 -18.23
CA ALA A 589 -31.88 -32.93 -17.16
C ALA A 589 -31.92 -33.49 -15.72
N ALA A 590 -31.56 -32.60 -14.76
CA ALA A 590 -31.90 -32.59 -13.32
C ALA A 590 -31.19 -33.57 -12.36
N GLY A 591 -30.87 -33.07 -11.14
CA GLY A 591 -30.57 -33.90 -9.96
C GLY A 591 -29.48 -33.37 -9.03
N PHE A 592 -29.79 -33.20 -7.74
CA PHE A 592 -28.84 -32.90 -6.65
C PHE A 592 -27.98 -34.12 -6.26
N VAL A 593 -26.79 -33.88 -5.67
CA VAL A 593 -26.26 -34.43 -4.38
C VAL A 593 -24.70 -34.35 -4.32
N LEU A 594 -24.18 -34.01 -3.13
CA LEU A 594 -22.76 -33.89 -2.77
C LEU A 594 -22.01 -35.23 -2.64
N LEU A 595 -20.69 -35.24 -2.89
CA LEU A 595 -19.63 -35.78 -1.99
C LEU A 595 -18.19 -35.74 -2.60
N TRP A 596 -17.28 -35.04 -1.92
CA TRP A 596 -15.82 -35.27 -1.73
C TRP A 596 -14.84 -35.55 -2.92
N THR A 597 -13.97 -34.55 -3.20
CA THR A 597 -12.47 -34.55 -3.27
C THR A 597 -11.64 -35.72 -3.87
N PRO A 598 -10.35 -35.52 -4.27
CA PRO A 598 -9.69 -34.36 -4.92
C PRO A 598 -8.74 -34.73 -6.10
N HIS A 599 -8.07 -33.71 -6.68
CA HIS A 599 -6.88 -33.78 -7.59
C HIS A 599 -7.05 -34.29 -9.04
N VAL A 600 -6.76 -33.42 -10.02
CA VAL A 600 -5.54 -33.42 -10.88
C VAL A 600 -5.57 -32.12 -11.73
N ARG A 601 -4.51 -31.29 -11.66
CA ARG A 601 -4.32 -30.14 -12.58
C ARG A 601 -3.42 -30.53 -13.74
N THR A 602 -3.97 -30.64 -14.95
CA THR A 602 -3.18 -30.85 -16.18
C THR A 602 -2.79 -29.51 -16.80
N LYS A 603 -1.51 -29.15 -16.79
CA LYS A 603 -1.00 -27.97 -17.54
C LYS A 603 -0.99 -28.28 -19.03
N LEU A 604 -1.63 -27.43 -19.85
CA LEU A 604 -1.52 -27.47 -21.31
C LEU A 604 -0.60 -26.33 -21.79
N CYS A 605 0.64 -26.66 -22.16
CA CYS A 605 1.55 -25.68 -22.77
C CYS A 605 1.31 -25.62 -24.28
N VAL A 606 0.91 -24.46 -24.80
CA VAL A 606 0.86 -24.17 -26.24
C VAL A 606 2.14 -23.43 -26.63
N TRP A 607 2.92 -24.03 -27.53
CA TRP A 607 4.09 -23.38 -28.13
C TRP A 607 3.64 -22.43 -29.24
N ILE A 608 4.15 -21.19 -29.22
CA ILE A 608 4.03 -20.24 -30.34
C ILE A 608 5.42 -20.00 -30.90
N HIS A 609 5.65 -20.40 -32.16
CA HIS A 609 6.84 -20.04 -32.90
C HIS A 609 6.73 -18.58 -33.39
N ILE A 610 7.72 -17.75 -33.04
CA ILE A 610 7.94 -16.44 -33.67
C ILE A 610 9.16 -16.55 -34.58
N ASN A 611 8.97 -16.28 -35.87
CA ASN A 611 10.07 -16.15 -36.83
C ASN A 611 10.68 -14.75 -36.69
N VAL A 612 12.01 -14.69 -36.52
CA VAL A 612 12.77 -13.42 -36.56
C VAL A 612 13.66 -13.44 -37.79
N THR A 613 13.36 -12.59 -38.77
CA THR A 613 14.26 -12.27 -39.89
C THR A 613 15.18 -11.12 -39.49
N ALA A 614 16.45 -11.43 -39.22
CA ALA A 614 17.48 -10.43 -38.98
C ALA A 614 18.31 -10.18 -40.25
N THR A 615 18.37 -8.94 -40.71
CA THR A 615 19.36 -8.47 -41.70
C THR A 615 20.46 -7.68 -40.99
N ALA A 616 21.64 -8.28 -40.86
CA ALA A 616 22.85 -7.64 -40.35
C ALA A 616 23.92 -7.59 -41.45
N GLN A 617 24.58 -6.44 -41.63
CA GLN A 617 25.74 -6.30 -42.51
C GLN A 617 26.82 -5.42 -41.86
N HIS A 618 27.99 -6.04 -41.62
CA HIS A 618 29.33 -5.46 -41.42
C HIS A 618 29.55 -4.44 -40.28
N ALA A 619 30.74 -4.28 -39.70
CA ALA A 619 31.92 -5.13 -39.39
C ALA A 619 32.85 -4.21 -38.57
N GLN A 620 33.63 -4.63 -37.55
CA GLN A 620 34.93 -5.31 -37.68
C GLN A 620 35.52 -5.60 -36.27
N ASN A 621 36.11 -6.79 -36.07
CA ASN A 621 37.46 -7.06 -35.52
C ASN A 621 38.06 -6.02 -34.52
N GLN A 622 38.54 -6.33 -33.31
CA GLN A 622 39.24 -7.51 -32.72
C GLN A 622 39.35 -7.28 -31.16
N ARG A 623 39.93 -8.09 -30.25
CA ARG A 623 40.84 -9.26 -30.29
C ARG A 623 40.79 -10.08 -28.96
N HIS A 624 41.05 -11.39 -29.02
CA HIS A 624 41.53 -12.35 -27.99
C HIS A 624 41.26 -12.22 -26.46
N VAL A 625 40.69 -13.31 -25.92
CA VAL A 625 40.72 -13.78 -24.50
C VAL A 625 41.80 -14.87 -24.34
N PRO A 626 42.32 -15.09 -23.12
CA PRO A 626 42.50 -16.46 -22.62
C PRO A 626 41.82 -16.69 -21.24
N GLN A 627 41.24 -17.88 -21.07
CA GLN A 627 40.57 -18.32 -19.83
C GLN A 627 41.57 -18.86 -18.80
N SER A 628 41.27 -18.69 -17.51
CA SER A 628 41.72 -19.61 -16.44
C SER A 628 40.77 -19.58 -15.24
N ASP A 629 40.08 -20.72 -15.06
CA ASP A 629 39.65 -21.34 -13.80
C ASP A 629 38.78 -20.56 -12.79
N PHE A 630 37.47 -20.79 -12.92
CA PHE A 630 36.47 -20.68 -11.85
C PHE A 630 36.37 -22.02 -11.12
N LYS A 631 36.40 -22.06 -9.77
CA LYS A 631 35.92 -23.21 -8.99
C LYS A 631 35.58 -22.84 -7.54
N GLU A 632 34.37 -23.23 -7.13
CA GLU A 632 33.89 -23.41 -5.73
C GLU A 632 33.85 -22.15 -4.81
N THR A 633 32.81 -21.89 -4.01
CA THR A 633 31.62 -22.69 -3.65
C THR A 633 30.46 -21.76 -3.23
N LEU A 634 29.21 -22.09 -3.58
CA LEU A 634 28.01 -21.47 -3.00
C LEU A 634 26.82 -22.45 -3.08
N GLU A 635 26.48 -23.04 -1.94
CA GLU A 635 25.27 -23.83 -1.62
C GLU A 635 24.70 -23.18 -0.34
N SER A 636 23.41 -23.07 -0.04
CA SER A 636 22.12 -23.40 -0.67
C SER A 636 21.08 -22.36 -0.16
N GLN A 637 19.83 -22.18 -0.64
CA GLN A 637 18.86 -23.12 -1.20
C GLN A 637 17.97 -22.51 -2.32
N GLU A 638 17.65 -23.38 -3.28
CA GLU A 638 16.38 -23.56 -4.01
C GLU A 638 15.43 -22.36 -4.26
N SER A 639 15.48 -21.84 -5.49
CA SER A 639 14.30 -21.37 -6.22
C SER A 639 14.32 -21.93 -7.66
N LEU A 640 13.16 -22.33 -8.16
CA LEU A 640 13.01 -23.09 -9.41
C LEU A 640 13.35 -22.26 -10.67
N MET A 641 14.55 -22.48 -11.19
CA MET A 641 15.06 -21.83 -12.40
C MET A 641 14.59 -22.50 -13.70
N LEU A 642 13.98 -21.70 -14.58
CA LEU A 642 13.90 -21.97 -16.02
C LEU A 642 14.99 -21.15 -16.74
N ARG A 643 16.22 -21.69 -16.76
CA ARG A 643 17.33 -21.08 -17.54
C ARG A 643 17.08 -21.27 -19.04
N LEU A 644 16.87 -20.18 -19.78
CA LEU A 644 17.21 -20.13 -21.20
C LEU A 644 18.57 -19.45 -21.36
N VAL A 645 19.57 -20.21 -21.80
CA VAL A 645 20.86 -19.67 -22.25
C VAL A 645 20.77 -19.49 -23.76
N LEU A 646 21.05 -18.28 -24.24
CA LEU A 646 21.30 -17.99 -25.66
C LEU A 646 22.72 -17.42 -25.79
N VAL A 647 23.46 -17.96 -26.74
CA VAL A 647 24.81 -17.55 -27.17
C VAL A 647 24.67 -16.71 -28.43
#